data_AF-S3CJ80-F1
#
_entry.id   AF-S3CJ80-F1
#
_cell.length_a   1.000
_cell.length_b   1.000
_cell.length_c   1.000
_cell.angle_alpha   90.00
_cell.angle_beta   90.00
_cell.angle_gamma   90.00
#
_symmetry.space_group_name_H-M   'P 1'
#
loop_
_entity.id
_entity.type
_entity.pdbx_description
1 polymer ?
#
loop_
_entity_poly.entity_id
_entity_poly.type
_entity_poly.pdbx_seq_one_letter_code
_entity_poly.pdbx_strand_id
1 'polypeptide(L)'
;MRYSNYNSIFWLFILVVLQGSAQNYWHKADFSTQRSAAVTTNNPNYQYFTLNKKAFARALETDSRRSEATVQIPDANGTLITYRIAPTQVLSEAVARKYPSIKTFVGKSVTDPSKHIRFTWSDYGLDAIMEEELSYSFIEAEDKEGVYYRVYRRKDVEKAFIDCKTLDVPTLLQESKAAQRPSFQTKPMQRTFRIAIACTHEYTDYFWGKASAFAQIVSTLNRVNEVYGQQLSIVFQLVSDDSVVYETKDTDPFTGINYEKEWYDNKALVLQQVLDNKIGNANYDIGQLFHNAAEGGNAGCIGCVCTNDRKGQGFSSYPFAYVRNRSAFDIDVVAHEIGHQLGARHTFSYRREYGSGSQMEPGSGTTIMSYAGVTRYYDVQQNADPYFHHRTIYDITDNLQGKSCATENSTGNTPPEIPDLKSYTIPYGTAYLLEGTATDADGDALLYTWEESDNYTETGNYYFSPTIRSGATARSMKPSAQSYRYIPRLERIVAGTLTQQNPKKGDAWETVLNIGRTLHWTFMVIDRPLASNQTGNTAYKTIDVVVSADAGPFKVSSHTEQSTWYVGQKVSLQWDVANTDKAPVNAEKVKILFSTDGGATFSHTLATGLPNNGKAEISVPDAIKTQQGRFMVKAEENLFLAVNAGNIIVKEDDDVDNDGIPSRMDNCPTVANPDQADADNDGVGDVCDDDMDGDGILNVLDNCPTVSNTTQQDTDNDGIGDACDNDIDGDGFLNDQDNCPNVYNPDQADLDDDGIGDACDDDVDGDGIPNAQDPQVDYVLISNAFTPNGDGVNDTYVIARAERYPNNTLYIFNTLGQLVYSAHGYKNQWDGKKSDGTLVPQGSYVAIFSIDGSEKNKKQLWIYINY
;
A
#
# COMPACT_ATOMS: atom_id res chain seq x y z
N MET A 1 -58.54 25.70 49.41
CA MET A 1 -58.97 24.44 50.08
C MET A 1 -58.17 23.30 49.48
N ARG A 2 -57.46 22.56 50.35
CA ARG A 2 -56.92 21.20 50.24
C ARG A 2 -56.59 20.59 48.85
N TYR A 3 -55.29 20.31 48.68
CA TYR A 3 -54.66 19.05 48.25
C TYR A 3 -55.37 18.13 47.25
N SER A 4 -54.69 17.85 46.13
CA SER A 4 -54.69 16.52 45.52
C SER A 4 -53.26 16.16 45.08
N ASN A 5 -52.77 15.05 45.64
CA ASN A 5 -51.46 14.44 45.41
C ASN A 5 -51.39 13.78 44.02
N TYR A 6 -50.28 13.96 43.31
CA TYR A 6 -49.81 13.00 42.31
C TYR A 6 -48.40 12.54 42.68
N ASN A 7 -48.27 11.22 42.80
CA ASN A 7 -47.05 10.48 43.08
C ASN A 7 -45.99 10.71 41.99
N SER A 8 -44.79 11.13 42.38
CA SER A 8 -43.57 10.92 41.61
C SER A 8 -42.68 9.97 42.39
N ILE A 9 -42.64 8.72 41.92
CA ILE A 9 -41.71 7.69 42.39
C ILE A 9 -40.32 8.07 41.87
N PHE A 10 -39.45 8.53 42.78
CA PHE A 10 -38.04 8.73 42.53
C PHE A 10 -37.36 7.35 42.55
N TRP A 11 -36.98 6.85 41.36
CA TRP A 11 -36.06 5.72 41.26
C TRP A 11 -34.66 6.20 41.64
N LEU A 12 -34.25 5.90 42.87
CA LEU A 12 -32.86 6.05 43.31
C LEU A 12 -32.03 4.98 42.59
N PHE A 13 -31.39 5.34 41.48
CA PHE A 13 -30.30 4.53 40.93
C PHE A 13 -29.15 4.54 41.94
N ILE A 14 -29.07 3.48 42.76
CA ILE A 14 -27.87 3.16 43.51
C ILE A 14 -26.83 2.71 42.47
N LEU A 15 -25.99 3.64 42.05
CA LEU A 15 -24.68 3.35 41.47
C LEU A 15 -23.88 2.61 42.54
N VAL A 16 -23.94 1.29 42.54
CA VAL A 16 -22.97 0.44 43.22
C VAL A 16 -21.66 0.60 42.45
N VAL A 17 -20.87 1.59 42.85
CA VAL A 17 -19.46 1.66 42.50
C VAL A 17 -18.81 0.45 43.15
N LEU A 18 -18.59 -0.62 42.38
CA LEU A 18 -17.67 -1.69 42.73
C LEU A 18 -16.26 -1.07 42.77
N GLN A 19 -15.91 -0.50 43.92
CA GLN A 19 -14.52 -0.20 44.24
C GLN A 19 -13.77 -1.53 44.36
N GLY A 20 -13.20 -2.00 43.26
CA GLY A 20 -12.18 -3.04 43.28
C GLY A 20 -11.04 -2.55 44.18
N SER A 21 -10.84 -3.22 45.30
CA SER A 21 -9.63 -3.03 46.09
C SER A 21 -8.45 -3.36 45.18
N ALA A 22 -7.60 -2.39 44.84
CA ALA A 22 -6.39 -2.63 44.09
C ALA A 22 -5.56 -3.69 44.83
N GLN A 23 -5.50 -4.90 44.26
CA GLN A 23 -4.74 -6.01 44.83
C GLN A 23 -3.26 -5.77 44.56
N ASN A 24 -2.65 -4.89 45.35
CA ASN A 24 -1.31 -4.37 45.06
C ASN A 24 -0.22 -5.29 45.63
N TYR A 25 -0.05 -6.47 45.02
CA TYR A 25 1.00 -7.44 45.40
C TYR A 25 2.21 -7.47 44.46
N TRP A 26 2.14 -6.81 43.30
CA TRP A 26 3.31 -6.62 42.42
C TRP A 26 3.88 -5.21 42.62
N HIS A 27 5.20 -5.10 42.74
CA HIS A 27 5.89 -3.81 42.76
C HIS A 27 7.00 -3.81 41.72
N LYS A 28 6.97 -2.83 40.82
CA LYS A 28 8.07 -2.63 39.87
C LYS A 28 9.36 -2.39 40.64
N ALA A 29 10.44 -3.05 40.23
CA ALA A 29 11.71 -2.98 40.93
C ALA A 29 12.86 -2.87 39.91
N ASP A 30 14.02 -2.43 40.38
CA ASP A 30 15.21 -2.22 39.56
C ASP A 30 16.36 -3.02 40.18
N PHE A 31 16.50 -4.29 39.78
CA PHE A 31 17.43 -5.24 40.40
C PHE A 31 18.22 -6.07 39.38
N SER A 32 18.60 -5.51 38.23
CA SER A 32 19.25 -6.24 37.12
C SER A 32 20.54 -7.02 37.47
N THR A 33 21.01 -7.01 38.73
CA THR A 33 22.31 -7.49 39.19
C THR A 33 22.30 -8.56 40.30
N GLN A 34 21.17 -9.05 40.82
CA GLN A 34 21.16 -9.85 42.06
C GLN A 34 21.56 -11.34 41.98
N ARG A 35 22.04 -11.85 40.85
CA ARG A 35 22.76 -13.15 40.77
C ARG A 35 24.01 -12.99 39.91
N SER A 36 25.18 -12.99 40.56
CA SER A 36 26.56 -13.04 40.05
C SER A 36 26.81 -12.60 38.60
N ALA A 37 27.69 -11.60 38.47
CA ALA A 37 28.09 -10.82 37.30
C ALA A 37 28.71 -11.56 36.09
N ALA A 38 28.42 -12.84 35.85
CA ALA A 38 28.97 -13.58 34.71
C ALA A 38 28.07 -13.57 33.45
N VAL A 39 26.76 -13.32 33.59
CA VAL A 39 25.81 -13.36 32.46
C VAL A 39 24.63 -12.42 32.72
N THR A 40 24.81 -11.12 32.47
CA THR A 40 23.70 -10.17 32.35
C THR A 40 24.09 -9.10 31.33
N THR A 41 23.64 -9.25 30.10
CA THR A 41 23.40 -8.07 29.26
C THR A 41 22.18 -7.38 29.86
N ASN A 42 22.32 -6.12 30.27
CA ASN A 42 21.17 -5.26 30.62
C ASN A 42 20.30 -5.15 29.36
N ASN A 43 19.33 -6.04 29.18
CA ASN A 43 18.40 -5.95 28.07
C ASN A 43 17.32 -4.93 28.43
N PRO A 44 17.25 -3.77 27.74
CA PRO A 44 16.31 -2.71 28.07
C PRO A 44 14.85 -3.12 27.86
N ASN A 45 14.60 -4.24 27.16
CA ASN A 45 13.26 -4.74 26.90
C ASN A 45 12.67 -5.59 28.04
N TYR A 46 13.45 -5.86 29.10
CA TYR A 46 12.96 -6.62 30.25
C TYR A 46 12.37 -5.70 31.31
N GLN A 47 11.25 -6.13 31.89
CA GLN A 47 10.67 -5.50 33.08
C GLN A 47 10.96 -6.34 34.31
N TYR A 48 11.17 -5.68 35.45
CA TYR A 48 11.53 -6.32 36.70
C TYR A 48 10.52 -5.96 37.79
N PHE A 49 10.10 -6.98 38.54
CA PHE A 49 9.08 -6.85 39.57
C PHE A 49 9.45 -7.64 40.82
N THR A 50 8.89 -7.22 41.95
CA THR A 50 8.82 -8.01 43.19
C THR A 50 7.39 -8.42 43.48
N LEU A 51 7.20 -9.59 44.10
CA LEU A 51 5.90 -10.15 44.45
C LEU A 51 5.74 -10.32 45.96
N ASN A 52 4.68 -9.74 46.52
CA ASN A 52 4.21 -10.08 47.86
C ASN A 52 3.48 -11.42 47.85
N LYS A 53 4.24 -12.51 48.03
CA LYS A 53 3.74 -13.89 47.95
C LYS A 53 2.55 -14.17 48.87
N LYS A 54 2.55 -13.62 50.10
CA LYS A 54 1.44 -13.82 51.06
C LYS A 54 0.16 -13.14 50.61
N ALA A 55 0.26 -11.98 49.97
CA ALA A 55 -0.90 -11.30 49.39
C ALA A 55 -1.38 -12.02 48.14
N PHE A 56 -0.48 -12.47 47.26
CA PHE A 56 -0.82 -13.24 46.07
C PHE A 56 -1.49 -14.58 46.39
N ALA A 57 -0.92 -15.36 47.32
CA ALA A 57 -1.50 -16.62 47.76
C ALA A 57 -2.92 -16.44 48.32
N ARG A 58 -3.16 -15.37 49.09
CA ARG A 58 -4.51 -15.02 49.55
C ARG A 58 -5.43 -14.69 48.38
N ALA A 59 -4.97 -13.94 47.38
CA ALA A 59 -5.79 -13.63 46.19
C ALA A 59 -6.20 -14.90 45.42
N LEU A 60 -5.35 -15.93 45.38
CA LEU A 60 -5.69 -17.25 44.82
C LEU A 60 -6.75 -18.01 45.65
N GLU A 61 -6.89 -17.72 46.95
CA GLU A 61 -7.78 -18.42 47.88
C GLU A 61 -9.11 -17.67 48.15
N THR A 62 -9.09 -16.33 48.18
CA THR A 62 -10.19 -15.49 48.68
C THR A 62 -11.45 -15.49 47.82
N ASP A 63 -11.43 -16.08 46.63
CA ASP A 63 -12.62 -16.21 45.77
C ASP A 63 -13.19 -17.64 45.72
N SER A 64 -12.68 -18.58 46.52
CA SER A 64 -13.09 -20.00 46.55
C SER A 64 -14.55 -20.27 46.97
N ARG A 65 -15.33 -19.23 47.33
CA ARG A 65 -16.81 -19.32 47.47
C ARG A 65 -17.55 -19.07 46.15
N ARG A 66 -16.85 -18.62 45.11
CA ARG A 66 -17.26 -18.53 43.70
C ARG A 66 -16.41 -19.52 42.89
N SER A 67 -16.90 -19.95 41.73
CA SER A 67 -16.22 -20.94 40.87
C SER A 67 -14.96 -20.41 40.18
N GLU A 68 -14.66 -19.11 40.28
CA GLU A 68 -13.57 -18.43 39.55
C GLU A 68 -13.00 -17.30 40.41
N ALA A 69 -11.66 -17.19 40.44
CA ALA A 69 -10.94 -16.13 41.16
C ALA A 69 -10.36 -15.09 40.18
N THR A 70 -10.07 -13.89 40.64
CA THR A 70 -9.36 -12.88 39.84
C THR A 70 -8.00 -12.52 40.42
N VAL A 71 -6.97 -12.41 39.57
CA VAL A 71 -5.61 -11.99 39.91
C VAL A 71 -5.08 -10.97 38.90
N GLN A 72 -4.31 -9.98 39.38
CA GLN A 72 -3.51 -9.07 38.58
C GLN A 72 -2.11 -9.62 38.31
N ILE A 73 -1.62 -9.56 37.07
CA ILE A 73 -0.30 -10.03 36.66
C ILE A 73 0.32 -9.02 35.68
N PRO A 74 1.60 -8.62 35.83
CA PRO A 74 2.25 -7.66 34.93
C PRO A 74 2.52 -8.27 33.55
N ASP A 75 2.25 -7.51 32.49
CA ASP A 75 2.68 -7.83 31.14
C ASP A 75 4.13 -7.33 30.88
N ALA A 76 4.65 -7.61 29.68
CA ALA A 76 5.99 -7.20 29.27
C ALA A 76 6.15 -5.68 29.04
N ASN A 77 5.05 -4.91 29.01
CA ASN A 77 5.07 -3.45 29.01
C ASN A 77 5.06 -2.88 30.44
N GLY A 78 4.90 -3.74 31.45
CA GLY A 78 4.81 -3.39 32.86
C GLY A 78 3.41 -2.99 33.33
N THR A 79 2.38 -3.26 32.52
CA THR A 79 0.98 -3.01 32.84
C THR A 79 0.39 -4.19 33.61
N LEU A 80 -0.33 -3.94 34.69
CA LEU A 80 -1.03 -5.00 35.43
C LEU A 80 -2.33 -5.39 34.71
N ILE A 81 -2.39 -6.62 34.20
CA ILE A 81 -3.57 -7.18 33.57
C ILE A 81 -4.35 -7.99 34.60
N THR A 82 -5.67 -7.77 34.66
CA THR A 82 -6.55 -8.51 35.57
C THR A 82 -7.09 -9.75 34.86
N TYR A 83 -6.71 -10.92 35.33
CA TYR A 83 -7.15 -12.20 34.82
C TYR A 83 -8.20 -12.83 35.74
N ARG A 84 -9.27 -13.33 35.15
CA ARG A 84 -10.14 -14.35 35.75
C ARG A 84 -9.51 -15.71 35.52
N ILE A 85 -9.28 -16.47 36.58
CA ILE A 85 -8.47 -17.70 36.55
C ILE A 85 -9.27 -18.92 36.99
N ALA A 86 -8.90 -20.06 36.41
CA ALA A 86 -9.39 -21.38 36.76
C ALA A 86 -8.22 -22.35 36.98
N PRO A 87 -8.32 -23.31 37.92
CA PRO A 87 -7.34 -24.38 38.05
C PRO A 87 -7.27 -25.23 36.77
N THR A 88 -6.06 -25.60 36.36
CA THR A 88 -5.80 -26.63 35.34
C THR A 88 -5.00 -27.76 35.96
N GLN A 89 -5.13 -28.97 35.42
CA GLN A 89 -4.52 -30.16 36.00
C GLN A 89 -3.31 -30.63 35.17
N VAL A 90 -2.13 -30.06 35.45
CA VAL A 90 -0.85 -30.54 34.88
C VAL A 90 -0.34 -31.76 35.65
N LEU A 91 -0.56 -31.81 36.96
CA LEU A 91 -0.20 -32.95 37.80
C LEU A 91 -1.31 -33.99 37.78
N SER A 92 -0.97 -35.28 37.65
CA SER A 92 -1.92 -36.35 37.95
C SER A 92 -2.44 -36.23 39.39
N GLU A 93 -3.64 -36.74 39.68
CA GLU A 93 -4.24 -36.60 41.02
C GLU A 93 -3.35 -37.13 42.14
N ALA A 94 -2.68 -38.26 41.92
CA ALA A 94 -1.78 -38.86 42.89
C ALA A 94 -0.59 -37.93 43.20
N VAL A 95 0.01 -37.35 42.16
CA VAL A 95 1.14 -36.43 42.31
C VAL A 95 0.70 -35.10 42.93
N ALA A 96 -0.45 -34.55 42.52
CA ALA A 96 -1.00 -33.32 43.07
C ALA A 96 -1.28 -33.42 44.58
N ARG A 97 -1.75 -34.59 45.07
CA ARG A 97 -1.95 -34.83 46.51
C ARG A 97 -0.63 -34.88 47.29
N LYS A 98 0.47 -35.30 46.66
CA LYS A 98 1.81 -35.33 47.26
C LYS A 98 2.44 -33.92 47.32
N TYR A 99 2.12 -33.04 46.37
CA TYR A 99 2.66 -31.67 46.28
C TYR A 99 1.56 -30.60 46.27
N PRO A 100 0.79 -30.44 47.35
CA PRO A 100 -0.36 -29.53 47.38
C PRO A 100 0.00 -28.04 47.27
N SER A 101 1.28 -27.68 47.47
CA SER A 101 1.75 -26.31 47.30
C SER A 101 2.02 -25.94 45.83
N ILE A 102 2.12 -26.91 44.92
CA ILE A 102 2.29 -26.67 43.49
C ILE A 102 0.92 -26.69 42.82
N LYS A 103 0.49 -25.54 42.29
CA LYS A 103 -0.81 -25.34 41.65
C LYS A 103 -0.63 -24.75 40.26
N THR A 104 -1.45 -25.18 39.31
CA THR A 104 -1.42 -24.69 37.93
C THR A 104 -2.75 -24.08 37.56
N PHE A 105 -2.70 -22.96 36.83
CA PHE A 105 -3.87 -22.17 36.46
C PHE A 105 -3.85 -21.78 35.00
N VAL A 106 -5.04 -21.55 34.45
CA VAL A 106 -5.29 -20.84 33.19
C VAL A 106 -6.13 -19.60 33.50
N GLY A 107 -6.10 -18.58 32.64
CA GLY A 107 -6.92 -17.40 32.83
C GLY A 107 -7.18 -16.55 31.59
N LYS A 108 -8.27 -15.76 31.67
CA LYS A 108 -8.71 -14.77 30.68
C LYS A 108 -8.56 -13.37 31.24
N SER A 109 -8.07 -12.42 30.46
CA SER A 109 -8.17 -11.02 30.84
C SER A 109 -9.65 -10.60 30.92
N VAL A 110 -9.99 -9.87 31.99
CA VAL A 110 -11.36 -9.40 32.25
C VAL A 110 -11.73 -8.25 31.30
N THR A 111 -10.75 -7.53 30.77
CA THR A 111 -10.95 -6.35 29.92
C THR A 111 -10.67 -6.61 28.45
N ASP A 112 -9.91 -7.65 28.14
CA ASP A 112 -9.47 -7.97 26.78
C ASP A 112 -9.50 -9.49 26.55
N PRO A 113 -10.57 -10.02 25.94
CA PRO A 113 -10.73 -11.45 25.69
C PRO A 113 -9.62 -12.13 24.89
N SER A 114 -8.79 -11.37 24.15
CA SER A 114 -7.68 -11.89 23.33
C SER A 114 -6.42 -12.22 24.13
N LYS A 115 -6.38 -11.81 25.40
CA LYS A 115 -5.25 -12.01 26.32
C LYS A 115 -5.49 -13.18 27.26
N HIS A 116 -4.55 -14.12 27.23
CA HIS A 116 -4.61 -15.36 27.98
C HIS A 116 -3.36 -15.56 28.82
N ILE A 117 -3.46 -16.40 29.84
CA ILE A 117 -2.33 -16.78 30.67
C ILE A 117 -2.43 -18.23 31.11
N ARG A 118 -1.31 -18.94 31.11
CA ARG A 118 -1.09 -20.11 31.97
C ARG A 118 0.02 -19.81 32.95
N PHE A 119 -0.16 -20.20 34.20
CA PHE A 119 0.90 -20.04 35.19
C PHE A 119 0.92 -21.16 36.23
N THR A 120 2.11 -21.39 36.77
CA THR A 120 2.38 -22.29 37.87
C THR A 120 2.70 -21.46 39.10
N TRP A 121 2.07 -21.80 40.22
CA TRP A 121 2.31 -21.20 41.54
C TRP A 121 2.87 -22.26 42.48
N SER A 122 3.96 -21.94 43.18
CA SER A 122 4.57 -22.82 44.18
C SER A 122 5.22 -22.04 45.32
N ASP A 123 5.74 -22.77 46.32
CA ASP A 123 6.57 -22.19 47.38
C ASP A 123 7.85 -21.51 46.85
N TYR A 124 8.24 -21.77 45.60
CA TYR A 124 9.43 -21.21 44.93
C TYR A 124 9.10 -20.06 43.97
N GLY A 125 7.82 -19.66 43.86
CA GLY A 125 7.39 -18.51 43.08
C GLY A 125 6.39 -18.82 41.98
N LEU A 126 6.24 -17.87 41.08
CA LEU A 126 5.34 -17.88 39.93
C LEU A 126 6.10 -17.97 38.60
N ASP A 127 5.70 -18.88 37.73
CA ASP A 127 6.16 -18.90 36.35
C ASP A 127 4.96 -18.88 35.42
N ALA A 128 4.97 -17.96 34.45
CA ALA A 128 3.85 -17.77 33.53
C ALA A 128 4.27 -17.71 32.06
N ILE A 129 3.33 -18.11 31.20
CA ILE A 129 3.28 -17.80 29.79
C ILE A 129 1.99 -17.00 29.55
N MET A 130 2.14 -15.83 28.96
CA MET A 130 1.06 -14.92 28.59
C MET A 130 0.99 -14.88 27.07
N GLU A 131 -0.21 -14.90 26.54
CA GLU A 131 -0.46 -15.02 25.11
C GLU A 131 -1.45 -13.94 24.66
N GLU A 132 -1.15 -13.31 23.51
CA GLU A 132 -2.00 -12.34 22.81
C GLU A 132 -1.86 -12.56 21.29
N GLU A 133 -2.89 -13.14 20.67
CA GLU A 133 -2.92 -13.54 19.25
C GLU A 133 -1.69 -14.36 18.81
N LEU A 134 -1.35 -15.41 19.57
CA LEU A 134 -0.13 -16.23 19.51
C LEU A 134 1.18 -15.46 19.71
N SER A 135 1.14 -14.23 20.24
CA SER A 135 2.33 -13.51 20.72
C SER A 135 2.58 -13.88 22.16
N TYR A 136 3.80 -14.32 22.49
CA TYR A 136 4.07 -14.83 23.82
C TYR A 136 4.99 -13.92 24.63
N SER A 137 4.63 -13.75 25.89
CA SER A 137 5.44 -13.13 26.93
C SER A 137 5.55 -14.06 28.13
N PHE A 138 6.61 -13.91 28.92
CA PHE A 138 6.93 -14.82 30.01
C PHE A 138 7.17 -14.06 31.31
N ILE A 139 6.84 -14.70 32.41
CA ILE A 139 7.25 -14.30 33.77
C ILE A 139 8.08 -15.42 34.35
N GLU A 140 9.25 -15.06 34.85
CA GLU A 140 10.23 -15.97 35.42
C GLU A 140 10.74 -15.43 36.76
N ALA A 141 10.70 -16.26 37.81
CA ALA A 141 11.40 -16.01 39.07
C ALA A 141 12.94 -15.94 38.87
N GLU A 142 13.58 -14.99 39.54
CA GLU A 142 15.04 -14.75 39.45
C GLU A 142 15.79 -15.22 40.73
N ASP A 143 15.05 -15.61 41.76
CA ASP A 143 15.56 -16.01 43.08
C ASP A 143 14.91 -17.30 43.57
N LYS A 144 15.53 -17.93 44.58
CA LYS A 144 15.04 -19.19 45.16
C LYS A 144 13.76 -18.97 45.96
N GLU A 145 13.64 -17.80 46.55
CA GLU A 145 12.53 -17.42 47.41
C GLU A 145 11.28 -17.03 46.60
N GLY A 146 11.39 -16.85 45.28
CA GLY A 146 10.29 -16.50 44.40
C GLY A 146 9.73 -15.10 44.69
N VAL A 147 10.60 -14.14 44.99
CA VAL A 147 10.24 -12.76 45.30
C VAL A 147 10.52 -11.85 44.11
N TYR A 148 11.56 -12.12 43.33
CA TYR A 148 12.05 -11.29 42.24
C TYR A 148 11.70 -11.91 40.90
N TYR A 149 11.16 -11.12 39.97
CA TYR A 149 10.64 -11.58 38.69
C TYR A 149 11.12 -10.75 37.53
N ARG A 150 11.39 -11.44 36.43
CA ARG A 150 11.64 -10.85 35.12
C ARG A 150 10.44 -11.12 34.21
N VAL A 151 10.00 -10.09 33.51
CA VAL A 151 8.89 -10.15 32.54
C VAL A 151 9.39 -9.67 31.18
N TYR A 152 9.14 -10.45 30.13
CA TYR A 152 9.71 -10.19 28.81
C TYR A 152 8.89 -10.79 27.68
N ARG A 153 9.04 -10.28 26.45
CA ARG A 153 8.45 -10.88 25.24
C ARG A 153 9.41 -11.89 24.64
N ARG A 154 8.87 -12.96 24.03
CA ARG A 154 9.68 -14.02 23.39
C ARG A 154 10.70 -13.48 22.38
N LYS A 155 10.30 -12.48 21.60
CA LYS A 155 11.13 -11.86 20.55
C LYS A 155 12.35 -11.10 21.08
N ASP A 156 12.31 -10.68 22.34
CA ASP A 156 13.34 -9.83 22.95
C ASP A 156 14.48 -10.68 23.58
N VAL A 157 14.41 -12.01 23.49
CA VAL A 157 15.30 -12.90 24.23
C VAL A 157 16.44 -13.43 23.37
N GLU A 158 17.66 -13.43 23.92
CA GLU A 158 18.80 -14.11 23.34
C GLU A 158 18.77 -15.62 23.65
N LYS A 159 19.26 -16.43 22.72
CA LYS A 159 19.29 -17.90 22.80
C LYS A 159 20.74 -18.39 22.74
N ALA A 160 21.08 -19.39 23.54
CA ALA A 160 22.33 -20.12 23.38
C ALA A 160 22.35 -20.88 22.04
N PHE A 161 23.55 -21.13 21.51
CA PHE A 161 23.70 -22.05 20.38
C PHE A 161 23.44 -23.48 20.88
N ILE A 162 22.36 -24.10 20.41
CA ILE A 162 21.91 -25.41 20.87
C ILE A 162 21.43 -26.20 19.66
N ASP A 163 22.02 -27.37 19.43
CA ASP A 163 21.70 -28.28 18.34
C ASP A 163 20.88 -29.47 18.87
N CYS A 164 19.75 -29.77 18.24
CA CYS A 164 18.91 -30.91 18.59
C CYS A 164 19.21 -32.07 17.64
N LYS A 165 19.07 -33.32 18.12
CA LYS A 165 19.46 -34.52 17.37
C LYS A 165 18.36 -35.57 17.42
N THR A 166 18.27 -36.45 16.44
CA THR A 166 17.32 -37.57 16.45
C THR A 166 18.01 -38.86 16.03
N LEU A 167 17.47 -40.03 16.40
CA LEU A 167 17.83 -41.28 15.72
C LEU A 167 17.20 -41.26 14.33
N ASP A 168 18.04 -41.24 13.28
CA ASP A 168 17.57 -41.43 11.90
C ASP A 168 16.81 -42.76 11.84
N VAL A 169 15.51 -42.70 11.62
CA VAL A 169 14.74 -43.90 11.28
C VAL A 169 15.09 -44.23 9.83
N PRO A 170 15.68 -45.40 9.53
CA PRO A 170 15.87 -45.82 8.15
C PRO A 170 14.50 -45.88 7.48
N THR A 171 14.29 -45.03 6.47
CA THR A 171 13.40 -45.26 5.32
C THR A 171 12.15 -46.10 5.60
N LEU A 172 11.29 -45.64 6.52
CA LEU A 172 9.92 -46.14 6.65
C LEU A 172 8.95 -45.08 6.13
N LEU A 173 9.00 -44.92 4.81
CA LEU A 173 7.93 -44.56 3.88
C LEU A 173 8.65 -44.15 2.60
N GLN A 174 8.50 -44.98 1.57
CA GLN A 174 8.74 -44.55 0.19
C GLN A 174 8.05 -43.17 0.04
N GLU A 175 8.70 -42.19 -0.57
CA GLU A 175 8.08 -40.90 -0.95
C GLU A 175 6.81 -41.20 -1.75
N SER A 176 5.70 -41.44 -1.05
CA SER A 176 4.43 -41.65 -1.69
C SER A 176 4.03 -40.26 -2.15
N LYS A 177 3.63 -40.14 -3.41
CA LYS A 177 2.99 -38.95 -3.97
C LYS A 177 1.76 -38.47 -3.15
N ALA A 178 1.39 -39.17 -2.07
CA ALA A 178 0.34 -38.87 -1.12
C ALA A 178 0.76 -37.91 0.03
N ALA A 179 1.98 -37.36 0.02
CA ALA A 179 2.49 -36.49 1.09
C ALA A 179 1.91 -35.05 1.13
N GLN A 180 1.13 -34.66 0.13
CA GLN A 180 0.39 -33.40 0.10
C GLN A 180 -1.11 -33.73 0.21
N ARG A 181 -1.63 -33.86 1.44
CA ARG A 181 -3.09 -33.89 1.58
C ARG A 181 -3.62 -32.49 1.31
N PRO A 182 -4.53 -32.32 0.33
CA PRO A 182 -5.04 -31.00 -0.03
C PRO A 182 -5.93 -30.39 1.06
N SER A 183 -6.34 -31.19 2.06
CA SER A 183 -7.10 -30.72 3.22
C SER A 183 -6.81 -31.56 4.45
N PHE A 184 -6.99 -30.93 5.62
CA PHE A 184 -6.85 -31.55 6.93
C PHE A 184 -7.69 -30.82 7.96
N GLN A 185 -8.13 -31.55 8.98
CA GLN A 185 -8.84 -30.99 10.13
C GLN A 185 -8.51 -31.84 11.37
N THR A 186 -8.25 -31.19 12.50
CA THR A 186 -8.14 -31.89 13.78
C THR A 186 -9.48 -32.46 14.21
N LYS A 187 -9.47 -33.51 15.04
CA LYS A 187 -10.70 -33.97 15.69
C LYS A 187 -11.04 -33.02 16.85
N PRO A 188 -12.32 -32.77 17.14
CA PRO A 188 -12.78 -31.98 18.30
C PRO A 188 -12.64 -32.76 19.63
N MET A 189 -11.44 -33.26 19.89
CA MET A 189 -11.13 -34.14 21.02
C MET A 189 -9.78 -33.76 21.61
N GLN A 190 -9.77 -33.46 22.91
CA GLN A 190 -8.55 -33.28 23.68
C GLN A 190 -7.95 -34.66 23.96
N ARG A 191 -6.68 -34.83 23.57
CA ARG A 191 -5.87 -36.00 23.93
C ARG A 191 -4.96 -35.67 25.09
N THR A 192 -5.15 -36.36 26.21
CA THR A 192 -4.28 -36.25 27.38
C THR A 192 -3.31 -37.42 27.44
N PHE A 193 -2.01 -37.13 27.29
CA PHE A 193 -0.93 -38.10 27.44
C PHE A 193 -0.31 -38.01 28.83
N ARG A 194 -0.05 -39.16 29.45
CA ARG A 194 0.69 -39.23 30.71
C ARG A 194 2.18 -39.12 30.39
N ILE A 195 2.83 -38.08 30.90
CA ILE A 195 4.26 -37.86 30.72
C ILE A 195 5.03 -38.14 32.01
N ALA A 196 6.13 -38.89 31.91
CA ALA A 196 7.06 -39.11 33.00
C ALA A 196 8.37 -38.37 32.73
N ILE A 197 8.73 -37.45 33.62
CA ILE A 197 9.94 -36.63 33.48
C ILE A 197 10.89 -36.96 34.62
N ALA A 198 12.13 -37.33 34.27
CA ALA A 198 13.26 -37.44 35.18
C ALA A 198 14.20 -36.23 35.00
N CYS A 199 15.06 -35.93 35.96
CA CYS A 199 16.10 -34.91 35.76
C CYS A 199 17.42 -35.26 36.45
N THR A 200 18.52 -34.84 35.84
CA THR A 200 19.87 -35.06 36.38
C THR A 200 20.14 -34.17 37.60
N HIS A 201 21.18 -34.48 38.36
CA HIS A 201 21.57 -33.66 39.51
C HIS A 201 22.04 -32.26 39.09
N GLU A 202 22.64 -32.08 37.92
CA GLU A 202 23.03 -30.74 37.42
C GLU A 202 21.82 -29.84 37.16
N TYR A 203 20.70 -30.42 36.74
CA TYR A 203 19.44 -29.69 36.61
C TYR A 203 18.89 -29.32 38.00
N THR A 204 18.90 -30.27 38.92
CA THR A 204 18.46 -30.07 40.30
C THR A 204 19.27 -28.99 41.01
N ASP A 205 20.59 -28.99 40.86
CA ASP A 205 21.51 -28.02 41.44
C ASP A 205 21.25 -26.61 40.92
N TYR A 206 21.01 -26.47 39.61
CA TYR A 206 20.68 -25.17 39.01
C TYR A 206 19.42 -24.56 39.62
N PHE A 207 18.39 -25.38 39.82
CA PHE A 207 17.12 -24.98 40.40
C PHE A 207 17.08 -25.04 41.93
N TRP A 208 18.23 -25.01 42.61
CA TRP A 208 18.36 -24.86 44.07
C TRP A 208 17.79 -26.00 44.91
N GLY A 209 17.79 -27.21 44.35
CA GLY A 209 17.42 -28.44 45.01
C GLY A 209 16.11 -29.04 44.51
N LYS A 210 15.85 -30.26 44.98
CA LYS A 210 14.86 -31.19 44.45
C LYS A 210 13.45 -30.62 44.30
N ALA A 211 12.94 -29.97 45.34
CA ALA A 211 11.56 -29.49 45.36
C ALA A 211 11.32 -28.31 44.40
N SER A 212 12.32 -27.42 44.24
CA SER A 212 12.26 -26.31 43.30
C SER A 212 12.46 -26.78 41.85
N ALA A 213 13.38 -27.73 41.63
CA ALA A 213 13.53 -28.40 40.34
C ALA A 213 12.24 -29.11 39.89
N PHE A 214 11.56 -29.80 40.80
CA PHE A 214 10.27 -30.43 40.52
C PHE A 214 9.19 -29.39 40.18
N ALA A 215 9.11 -28.27 40.90
CA ALA A 215 8.19 -27.18 40.56
C ALA A 215 8.49 -26.59 39.16
N GLN A 216 9.76 -26.50 38.76
CA GLN A 216 10.14 -26.08 37.43
C GLN A 216 9.70 -27.09 36.35
N ILE A 217 9.81 -28.39 36.58
CA ILE A 217 9.31 -29.41 35.64
C ILE A 217 7.81 -29.18 35.35
N VAL A 218 7.02 -28.91 36.41
CA VAL A 218 5.59 -28.60 36.27
C VAL A 218 5.38 -27.31 35.50
N SER A 219 6.19 -26.28 35.75
CA SER A 219 6.16 -25.01 35.01
C SER A 219 6.41 -25.19 33.52
N THR A 220 7.50 -25.88 33.16
CA THR A 220 7.85 -26.20 31.78
C THR A 220 6.71 -26.94 31.09
N LEU A 221 6.14 -27.96 31.73
CA LEU A 221 5.03 -28.72 31.13
C LEU A 221 3.76 -27.89 30.97
N ASN A 222 3.47 -26.98 31.92
CA ASN A 222 2.32 -26.09 31.81
C ASN A 222 2.46 -25.12 30.61
N ARG A 223 3.69 -24.67 30.32
CA ARG A 223 4.01 -23.84 29.14
C ARG A 223 3.93 -24.65 27.84
N VAL A 224 4.44 -25.88 27.82
CA VAL A 224 4.30 -26.79 26.67
C VAL A 224 2.82 -27.07 26.36
N ASN A 225 1.99 -27.25 27.39
CA ASN A 225 0.55 -27.45 27.24
C ASN A 225 -0.17 -26.23 26.64
N GLU A 226 0.37 -25.02 26.77
CA GLU A 226 -0.15 -23.86 26.04
C GLU A 226 0.00 -24.11 24.54
N VAL A 227 1.22 -24.37 24.07
CA VAL A 227 1.50 -24.53 22.63
C VAL A 227 0.73 -25.71 22.02
N TYR A 228 0.82 -26.89 22.63
CA TYR A 228 0.18 -28.10 22.10
C TYR A 228 -1.34 -28.05 22.20
N GLY A 229 -1.86 -27.42 23.26
CA GLY A 229 -3.29 -27.27 23.47
C GLY A 229 -3.94 -26.35 22.43
N GLN A 230 -3.25 -25.30 21.98
CA GLN A 230 -3.81 -24.31 21.05
C GLN A 230 -3.99 -24.85 19.63
N GLN A 231 -3.09 -25.70 19.12
CA GLN A 231 -3.13 -26.14 17.71
C GLN A 231 -3.50 -27.62 17.50
N LEU A 232 -3.14 -28.49 18.44
CA LEU A 232 -3.20 -29.95 18.27
C LEU A 232 -4.26 -30.63 19.14
N SER A 233 -4.91 -29.90 20.04
CA SER A 233 -5.74 -30.49 21.09
C SER A 233 -5.01 -31.55 21.92
N ILE A 234 -3.73 -31.33 22.21
CA ILE A 234 -2.89 -32.23 23.01
C ILE A 234 -2.53 -31.57 24.34
N VAL A 235 -2.68 -32.34 25.43
CA VAL A 235 -2.29 -31.94 26.79
C VAL A 235 -1.45 -33.06 27.41
N PHE A 236 -0.45 -32.68 28.18
CA PHE A 236 0.39 -33.60 28.94
C PHE A 236 0.09 -33.49 30.44
N GLN A 237 -0.08 -34.65 31.06
CA GLN A 237 -0.28 -34.79 32.50
C GLN A 237 0.94 -35.49 33.13
N LEU A 238 1.61 -34.83 34.06
CA LEU A 238 2.78 -35.36 34.76
C LEU A 238 2.38 -36.48 35.73
N VAL A 239 2.96 -37.66 35.50
CA VAL A 239 2.76 -38.85 36.33
C VAL A 239 3.99 -39.23 37.17
N SER A 240 5.17 -38.70 36.85
CA SER A 240 6.34 -38.86 37.71
C SER A 240 6.27 -37.92 38.91
N ASP A 241 6.78 -38.40 40.04
CA ASP A 241 7.00 -37.60 41.24
C ASP A 241 8.49 -37.30 41.42
N ASP A 242 8.87 -36.70 42.55
CA ASP A 242 10.26 -36.36 42.82
C ASP A 242 11.20 -37.58 43.00
N SER A 243 10.72 -38.83 42.95
CA SER A 243 11.58 -40.01 43.07
C SER A 243 12.55 -40.21 41.87
N VAL A 244 12.32 -39.49 40.78
CA VAL A 244 13.17 -39.44 39.57
C VAL A 244 13.87 -38.09 39.39
N VAL A 245 13.88 -37.25 40.43
CA VAL A 245 14.65 -36.00 40.53
C VAL A 245 15.88 -36.27 41.39
N TYR A 246 17.06 -36.29 40.79
CA TYR A 246 18.29 -36.70 41.48
C TYR A 246 19.01 -35.49 42.08
N GLU A 247 19.46 -35.57 43.33
CA GLU A 247 20.09 -34.45 44.06
C GLU A 247 21.61 -34.50 44.06
N THR A 248 22.20 -35.68 43.89
CA THR A 248 23.64 -35.86 43.97
C THR A 248 24.13 -36.72 42.83
N LYS A 249 25.38 -36.47 42.44
CA LYS A 249 26.09 -37.27 41.45
C LYS A 249 26.06 -38.78 41.76
N ASP A 250 26.18 -39.16 43.03
CA ASP A 250 26.25 -40.58 43.42
C ASP A 250 24.92 -41.32 43.29
N THR A 251 23.79 -40.60 43.30
CA THR A 251 22.45 -41.19 43.16
C THR A 251 21.87 -41.06 41.76
N ASP A 252 22.46 -40.18 40.94
CA ASP A 252 22.04 -39.89 39.59
C ASP A 252 22.53 -40.96 38.59
N PRO A 253 21.62 -41.77 38.02
CA PRO A 253 21.96 -42.84 37.09
C PRO A 253 22.42 -42.32 35.72
N PHE A 254 22.29 -41.02 35.47
CA PHE A 254 22.63 -40.38 34.21
C PHE A 254 24.03 -39.75 34.21
N THR A 255 24.79 -39.95 35.29
CA THR A 255 26.14 -39.40 35.42
C THR A 255 27.15 -40.11 34.54
N GLY A 256 28.07 -39.32 33.98
CA GLY A 256 29.14 -39.85 33.13
C GLY A 256 28.68 -40.29 31.74
N ILE A 257 27.44 -39.98 31.34
CA ILE A 257 26.95 -40.19 29.98
C ILE A 257 27.48 -39.05 29.09
N ASN A 258 28.14 -39.39 28.00
CA ASN A 258 28.38 -38.44 26.93
C ASN A 258 27.14 -38.38 26.02
N TYR A 259 26.22 -37.46 26.28
CA TYR A 259 24.94 -37.36 25.56
C TYR A 259 25.09 -37.16 24.05
N GLU A 260 26.20 -36.60 23.57
CA GLU A 260 26.41 -36.41 22.13
C GLU A 260 26.78 -37.70 21.38
N LYS A 261 27.44 -38.64 22.06
CA LYS A 261 28.02 -39.85 21.43
C LYS A 261 27.36 -41.12 21.90
N GLU A 262 27.14 -41.25 23.20
CA GLU A 262 26.74 -42.50 23.84
C GLU A 262 25.21 -42.65 23.92
N TRP A 263 24.43 -41.58 23.71
CA TRP A 263 22.96 -41.68 23.75
C TRP A 263 22.43 -42.74 22.78
N TYR A 264 23.06 -42.82 21.60
CA TYR A 264 22.80 -43.81 20.57
C TYR A 264 23.38 -45.21 20.88
N ASP A 265 24.39 -45.30 21.73
CA ASP A 265 25.04 -46.55 22.17
C ASP A 265 24.36 -47.15 23.41
N ASN A 266 23.03 -47.25 23.36
CA ASN A 266 22.16 -47.80 24.41
C ASN A 266 22.02 -46.96 25.69
N LYS A 267 22.60 -45.77 25.81
CA LYS A 267 22.42 -44.95 27.03
C LYS A 267 21.01 -44.38 27.16
N ALA A 268 20.29 -44.19 26.06
CA ALA A 268 18.87 -43.85 26.10
C ALA A 268 18.01 -44.88 26.88
N LEU A 269 18.44 -46.16 26.91
CA LEU A 269 17.76 -47.21 27.69
C LEU A 269 17.85 -47.00 29.20
N VAL A 270 18.83 -46.24 29.69
CA VAL A 270 18.95 -45.94 31.12
C VAL A 270 17.72 -45.16 31.59
N LEU A 271 17.27 -44.17 30.81
CA LEU A 271 16.04 -43.43 31.11
C LEU A 271 14.82 -44.35 31.07
N GLN A 272 14.70 -45.16 30.00
CA GLN A 272 13.60 -46.10 29.85
C GLN A 272 13.49 -47.01 31.08
N GLN A 273 14.62 -47.60 31.52
CA GLN A 273 14.67 -48.47 32.70
C GLN A 273 14.36 -47.72 34.01
N VAL A 274 14.85 -46.50 34.18
CA VAL A 274 14.54 -45.68 35.36
C VAL A 274 13.04 -45.41 35.46
N LEU A 275 12.42 -44.97 34.36
CA LEU A 275 10.99 -44.68 34.32
C LEU A 275 10.14 -45.95 34.48
N ASP A 276 10.51 -47.04 33.82
CA ASP A 276 9.81 -48.32 33.95
C ASP A 276 9.86 -48.87 35.38
N ASN A 277 11.02 -48.77 36.06
CA ASN A 277 11.18 -49.28 37.42
C ASN A 277 10.49 -48.39 38.47
N LYS A 278 10.46 -47.06 38.27
CA LYS A 278 9.94 -46.11 39.26
C LYS A 278 8.46 -45.81 39.08
N ILE A 279 8.04 -45.62 37.82
CA ILE A 279 6.67 -45.21 37.47
C ILE A 279 5.86 -46.41 37.00
N GLY A 280 6.50 -47.36 36.31
CA GLY A 280 5.85 -48.51 35.68
C GLY A 280 5.52 -48.23 34.22
N ASN A 281 5.98 -49.10 33.31
CA ASN A 281 5.77 -48.93 31.86
C ASN A 281 4.31 -48.64 31.49
N ALA A 282 3.32 -49.28 32.12
CA ALA A 282 1.89 -49.04 31.82
C ALA A 282 1.35 -47.68 32.29
N ASN A 283 2.09 -46.97 33.15
CA ASN A 283 1.62 -45.77 33.85
C ASN A 283 2.01 -44.45 33.17
N TYR A 284 2.81 -44.51 32.10
CA TYR A 284 3.16 -43.35 31.29
C TYR A 284 3.13 -43.68 29.79
N ASP A 285 2.94 -42.65 28.98
CA ASP A 285 2.76 -42.74 27.52
C ASP A 285 3.95 -42.13 26.77
N ILE A 286 4.66 -41.22 27.41
CA ILE A 286 5.86 -40.53 26.91
C ILE A 286 6.79 -40.21 28.09
N GLY A 287 8.10 -40.25 27.87
CA GLY A 287 9.10 -40.10 28.91
C GLY A 287 10.29 -39.26 28.45
N GLN A 288 10.70 -38.32 29.31
CA GLN A 288 11.71 -37.32 28.99
C GLN A 288 12.71 -37.16 30.14
N LEU A 289 13.98 -36.93 29.82
CA LEU A 289 15.01 -36.50 30.77
C LEU A 289 15.30 -35.01 30.62
N PHE A 290 15.32 -34.26 31.72
CA PHE A 290 15.81 -32.89 31.75
C PHE A 290 17.24 -32.81 32.27
N HIS A 291 18.10 -32.14 31.52
CA HIS A 291 19.51 -31.96 31.82
C HIS A 291 19.91 -30.48 31.74
N ASN A 292 20.96 -30.08 32.45
CA ASN A 292 21.50 -28.73 32.43
C ASN A 292 22.92 -28.74 31.89
N ALA A 293 23.04 -28.80 30.56
CA ALA A 293 24.28 -28.61 29.83
C ALA A 293 24.00 -28.18 28.37
N ALA A 294 25.03 -28.14 27.52
CA ALA A 294 24.98 -27.46 26.21
C ALA A 294 24.60 -28.38 25.04
N GLU A 295 24.06 -29.58 25.28
CA GLU A 295 23.89 -30.63 24.27
C GLU A 295 22.59 -30.54 23.47
N GLY A 296 21.66 -29.65 23.85
CA GLY A 296 20.34 -29.55 23.22
C GLY A 296 19.45 -30.73 23.53
N GLY A 297 18.81 -31.32 22.54
CA GLY A 297 17.83 -32.38 22.77
C GLY A 297 18.06 -33.62 21.92
N ASN A 298 17.45 -34.72 22.36
CA ASN A 298 17.24 -35.88 21.52
C ASN A 298 15.96 -36.61 21.89
N ALA A 299 15.07 -36.79 20.94
CA ALA A 299 13.78 -37.45 21.14
C ALA A 299 13.88 -38.96 21.44
N GLY A 300 15.06 -39.57 21.24
CA GLY A 300 15.28 -41.02 21.28
C GLY A 300 14.71 -41.74 20.05
N CYS A 301 13.58 -41.28 19.53
CA CYS A 301 12.93 -41.82 18.34
C CYS A 301 11.86 -40.86 17.81
N ILE A 302 11.52 -41.01 16.53
CA ILE A 302 10.39 -40.31 15.92
C ILE A 302 9.13 -41.18 16.05
N GLY A 303 8.04 -40.61 16.57
CA GLY A 303 6.72 -41.25 16.63
C GLY A 303 6.57 -42.37 17.67
N CYS A 304 7.51 -42.50 18.60
CA CYS A 304 7.56 -43.58 19.57
C CYS A 304 6.73 -43.36 20.84
N VAL A 305 5.95 -42.28 20.91
CA VAL A 305 4.88 -42.12 21.91
C VAL A 305 4.07 -43.42 21.99
N CYS A 306 3.85 -43.89 23.21
CA CYS A 306 3.10 -45.12 23.54
C CYS A 306 3.71 -46.44 23.08
N THR A 307 4.94 -46.42 22.56
CA THR A 307 5.68 -47.63 22.21
C THR A 307 6.47 -48.12 23.41
N ASN A 308 6.10 -49.28 23.94
CA ASN A 308 6.86 -49.94 25.01
C ASN A 308 8.34 -50.05 24.63
N ASP A 309 9.21 -49.97 25.64
CA ASP A 309 10.67 -50.03 25.51
C ASP A 309 11.31 -48.88 24.71
N ARG A 310 10.53 -47.92 24.19
CA ARG A 310 11.03 -46.77 23.41
C ARG A 310 10.52 -45.41 23.87
N LYS A 311 9.32 -45.35 24.45
CA LYS A 311 8.63 -44.09 24.79
C LYS A 311 9.30 -43.28 25.90
N GLY A 312 10.29 -43.82 26.61
CA GLY A 312 11.04 -43.14 27.67
C GLY A 312 12.52 -43.00 27.33
N GLN A 313 12.84 -42.58 26.11
CA GLN A 313 14.22 -42.46 25.60
C GLN A 313 14.59 -41.03 25.17
N GLY A 314 13.70 -40.05 25.39
CA GLY A 314 13.95 -38.66 25.03
C GLY A 314 14.70 -37.88 26.12
N PHE A 315 15.56 -36.93 25.74
CA PHE A 315 16.13 -35.94 26.65
C PHE A 315 16.11 -34.53 26.08
N SER A 316 16.08 -33.54 26.97
CA SER A 316 16.18 -32.11 26.68
C SER A 316 17.21 -31.50 27.63
N SER A 317 18.18 -30.78 27.09
CA SER A 317 19.29 -30.15 27.78
C SER A 317 19.37 -28.67 27.41
N TYR A 318 19.67 -27.82 28.38
CA TYR A 318 19.89 -26.39 28.15
C TYR A 318 20.97 -25.85 29.09
N PRO A 319 21.89 -25.00 28.59
CA PRO A 319 23.02 -24.49 29.37
C PRO A 319 22.61 -23.31 30.24
N PHE A 320 21.73 -23.54 31.22
CA PHE A 320 21.14 -22.48 32.04
C PHE A 320 22.17 -21.68 32.86
N ALA A 321 23.33 -22.30 33.14
CA ALA A 321 24.47 -21.64 33.79
C ALA A 321 25.09 -20.52 32.93
N TYR A 322 24.94 -20.58 31.60
CA TYR A 322 25.55 -19.64 30.65
C TYR A 322 24.52 -18.73 29.98
N VAL A 323 23.28 -19.18 29.81
CA VAL A 323 22.20 -18.39 29.21
C VAL A 323 20.95 -18.53 30.07
N ARG A 324 20.54 -17.43 30.70
CA ARG A 324 19.39 -17.37 31.61
C ARG A 324 18.09 -17.18 30.83
N ASN A 325 17.60 -18.23 30.19
CA ASN A 325 16.38 -18.19 29.40
C ASN A 325 15.63 -19.52 29.47
N ARG A 326 14.64 -19.62 30.38
CA ARG A 326 13.85 -20.85 30.55
C ARG A 326 12.81 -21.00 29.45
N SER A 327 12.25 -19.90 28.94
CA SER A 327 11.33 -19.95 27.79
C SER A 327 11.95 -20.59 26.55
N ALA A 328 13.24 -20.38 26.26
CA ALA A 328 13.89 -21.07 25.14
C ALA A 328 14.07 -22.57 25.39
N PHE A 329 14.32 -23.01 26.63
CA PHE A 329 14.30 -24.43 26.94
C PHE A 329 12.91 -25.03 26.72
N ASP A 330 11.88 -24.38 27.24
CA ASP A 330 10.51 -24.89 27.18
C ASP A 330 10.00 -24.99 25.73
N ILE A 331 10.27 -23.96 24.91
CA ILE A 331 9.73 -23.83 23.55
C ILE A 331 10.68 -24.40 22.48
N ASP A 332 11.96 -24.05 22.49
CA ASP A 332 12.88 -24.44 21.41
C ASP A 332 13.43 -25.86 21.60
N VAL A 333 13.39 -26.41 22.81
CA VAL A 333 13.96 -27.74 23.11
C VAL A 333 12.87 -28.71 23.55
N VAL A 334 12.18 -28.48 24.66
CA VAL A 334 11.23 -29.46 25.21
C VAL A 334 10.04 -29.67 24.26
N ALA A 335 9.41 -28.59 23.77
CA ALA A 335 8.32 -28.72 22.80
C ALA A 335 8.78 -29.37 21.48
N HIS A 336 10.02 -29.12 21.05
CA HIS A 336 10.64 -29.72 19.86
C HIS A 336 10.84 -31.24 20.03
N GLU A 337 11.48 -31.68 21.12
CA GLU A 337 11.76 -33.11 21.36
C GLU A 337 10.48 -33.93 21.61
N ILE A 338 9.49 -33.32 22.26
CA ILE A 338 8.16 -33.93 22.38
C ILE A 338 7.51 -34.05 20.99
N GLY A 339 7.72 -33.09 20.10
CA GLY A 339 7.17 -33.09 18.74
C GLY A 339 7.67 -34.29 17.94
N HIS A 340 8.97 -34.57 18.00
CA HIS A 340 9.56 -35.77 17.44
C HIS A 340 8.98 -37.05 18.03
N GLN A 341 8.89 -37.18 19.36
CA GLN A 341 8.29 -38.35 20.00
C GLN A 341 6.85 -38.58 19.57
N LEU A 342 6.11 -37.50 19.28
CA LEU A 342 4.75 -37.52 18.73
C LEU A 342 4.68 -37.78 17.22
N GLY A 343 5.80 -37.73 16.48
CA GLY A 343 5.87 -38.11 15.07
C GLY A 343 6.38 -37.03 14.12
N ALA A 344 6.59 -35.80 14.61
CA ALA A 344 7.06 -34.69 13.77
C ALA A 344 8.48 -34.92 13.26
N ARG A 345 8.75 -34.38 12.06
CA ARG A 345 10.10 -34.27 11.48
C ARG A 345 10.50 -32.81 11.41
N HIS A 346 11.78 -32.56 11.13
CA HIS A 346 12.25 -31.20 10.98
C HIS A 346 11.68 -30.52 9.73
N THR A 347 11.34 -29.24 9.87
CA THR A 347 10.76 -28.44 8.78
C THR A 347 11.79 -27.61 8.01
N PHE A 348 13.00 -27.42 8.55
CA PHE A 348 14.04 -26.60 7.91
C PHE A 348 14.56 -27.22 6.59
N SER A 349 15.12 -26.37 5.73
CA SER A 349 15.73 -26.79 4.45
C SER A 349 17.25 -26.63 4.39
N TYR A 350 17.90 -25.99 5.37
CA TYR A 350 19.35 -25.69 5.29
C TYR A 350 20.25 -26.94 5.15
N ARG A 351 19.80 -28.09 5.67
CA ARG A 351 20.46 -29.39 5.57
C ARG A 351 19.43 -30.41 5.11
N ARG A 352 19.75 -31.20 4.09
CA ARG A 352 18.85 -32.24 3.59
C ARG A 352 18.68 -33.38 4.59
N GLU A 353 17.43 -33.78 4.84
CA GLU A 353 17.08 -34.97 5.63
C GLU A 353 16.35 -35.98 4.74
N TYR A 354 17.08 -36.99 4.28
CA TYR A 354 16.63 -37.94 3.27
C TYR A 354 15.34 -38.67 3.69
N GLY A 355 14.33 -38.64 2.83
CA GLY A 355 13.07 -39.35 3.04
C GLY A 355 12.14 -38.73 4.11
N SER A 356 12.45 -37.53 4.61
CA SER A 356 11.59 -36.84 5.59
C SER A 356 10.31 -36.27 4.96
N GLY A 357 10.41 -35.76 3.72
CA GLY A 357 9.31 -35.07 3.02
C GLY A 357 8.75 -33.85 3.75
N SER A 358 9.50 -33.29 4.71
CA SER A 358 9.00 -32.28 5.66
C SER A 358 9.73 -30.95 5.58
N GLN A 359 10.75 -30.83 4.71
CA GLN A 359 11.65 -29.69 4.60
C GLN A 359 10.97 -28.52 3.86
N MET A 360 10.01 -27.87 4.51
CA MET A 360 9.09 -26.90 3.94
C MET A 360 9.31 -25.46 4.42
N GLU A 361 10.32 -25.21 5.24
CA GLU A 361 10.72 -23.87 5.66
C GLU A 361 12.10 -23.51 5.11
N PRO A 362 12.31 -22.27 4.62
CA PRO A 362 13.59 -21.86 4.09
C PRO A 362 14.63 -21.70 5.19
N GLY A 363 15.90 -21.91 4.86
CA GLY A 363 17.03 -21.81 5.79
C GLY A 363 16.82 -22.68 7.02
N SER A 364 17.03 -22.08 8.20
CA SER A 364 16.77 -22.70 9.50
C SER A 364 15.29 -22.82 9.87
N GLY A 365 14.39 -22.20 9.11
CA GLY A 365 12.97 -22.02 9.45
C GLY A 365 12.72 -21.15 10.69
N THR A 366 11.46 -21.12 11.09
CA THR A 366 10.87 -20.20 12.08
C THR A 366 9.96 -20.89 13.10
N THR A 367 9.37 -22.06 12.77
CA THR A 367 8.46 -22.78 13.67
C THR A 367 9.18 -23.71 14.65
N ILE A 368 8.46 -24.30 15.61
CA ILE A 368 9.05 -25.12 16.68
C ILE A 368 9.87 -26.30 16.15
N MET A 369 9.42 -26.97 15.07
CA MET A 369 10.15 -28.11 14.49
C MET A 369 11.23 -27.70 13.49
N SER A 370 11.51 -26.40 13.39
CA SER A 370 12.64 -25.87 12.64
C SER A 370 13.87 -25.72 13.54
N TYR A 371 14.98 -25.25 12.99
CA TYR A 371 16.25 -24.97 13.68
C TYR A 371 16.52 -23.47 13.84
N ALA A 372 15.50 -22.68 14.14
CA ALA A 372 15.64 -21.24 14.36
C ALA A 372 16.78 -20.92 15.35
N GLY A 373 17.79 -20.19 14.85
CA GLY A 373 18.97 -19.74 15.60
C GLY A 373 20.08 -20.76 15.80
N VAL A 374 20.05 -21.91 15.11
CA VAL A 374 20.96 -23.05 15.31
C VAL A 374 21.98 -23.21 14.17
N THR A 375 21.76 -22.62 13.00
CA THR A 375 22.54 -22.91 11.78
C THR A 375 23.63 -21.87 11.49
N ARG A 376 23.57 -20.70 12.16
CA ARG A 376 24.42 -19.51 11.95
C ARG A 376 24.22 -18.86 10.59
N TYR A 377 24.69 -19.51 9.53
CA TYR A 377 24.75 -18.94 8.18
C TYR A 377 23.39 -18.89 7.48
N TYR A 378 22.48 -19.81 7.82
CA TYR A 378 21.16 -19.92 7.23
C TYR A 378 20.05 -19.58 8.21
N ASP A 379 20.39 -18.89 9.32
CA ASP A 379 19.41 -18.55 10.34
C ASP A 379 18.43 -17.52 9.79
N VAL A 380 17.15 -17.88 9.78
CA VAL A 380 16.06 -16.96 9.45
C VAL A 380 15.85 -15.98 10.59
N GLN A 381 15.78 -16.52 11.82
CA GLN A 381 15.61 -15.79 13.06
C GLN A 381 16.30 -16.50 14.23
N GLN A 382 16.35 -15.84 15.40
CA GLN A 382 17.08 -16.33 16.56
C GLN A 382 16.36 -17.42 17.37
N ASN A 383 15.03 -17.42 17.37
CA ASN A 383 14.19 -18.20 18.27
C ASN A 383 13.02 -18.79 17.49
N ALA A 384 12.54 -19.97 17.83
CA ALA A 384 11.30 -20.44 17.20
C ALA A 384 10.13 -19.58 17.68
N ASP A 385 9.22 -19.28 16.76
CA ASP A 385 7.91 -18.77 17.13
C ASP A 385 7.11 -19.93 17.76
N PRO A 386 6.38 -19.73 18.89
CA PRO A 386 5.77 -20.83 19.63
C PRO A 386 4.47 -21.36 18.97
N TYR A 387 4.58 -21.84 17.73
CA TYR A 387 3.55 -22.53 16.99
C TYR A 387 4.17 -23.59 16.05
N PHE A 388 3.32 -24.49 15.57
CA PHE A 388 3.70 -25.55 14.64
C PHE A 388 3.30 -25.21 13.20
N HIS A 389 4.19 -25.54 12.27
CA HIS A 389 3.93 -25.55 10.83
C HIS A 389 2.83 -26.58 10.48
N HIS A 390 2.03 -26.36 9.43
CA HIS A 390 0.97 -27.28 9.02
C HIS A 390 1.49 -28.73 8.82
N ARG A 391 2.73 -28.88 8.30
CA ARG A 391 3.41 -30.18 8.14
C ARG A 391 3.60 -30.91 9.46
N THR A 392 4.03 -30.19 10.50
CA THR A 392 4.19 -30.76 11.84
C THR A 392 2.85 -31.24 12.40
N ILE A 393 1.79 -30.44 12.22
CA ILE A 393 0.44 -30.79 12.67
C ILE A 393 -0.03 -32.08 11.99
N TYR A 394 0.20 -32.18 10.68
CA TYR A 394 -0.06 -33.39 9.90
C TYR A 394 0.72 -34.59 10.44
N ASP A 395 2.05 -34.49 10.57
CA ASP A 395 2.92 -35.60 10.99
C ASP A 395 2.52 -36.16 12.36
N ILE A 396 2.28 -35.28 13.33
CA ILE A 396 1.84 -35.67 14.67
C ILE A 396 0.48 -36.35 14.57
N THR A 397 -0.49 -35.73 13.89
CA THR A 397 -1.84 -36.28 13.85
C THR A 397 -1.91 -37.61 13.12
N ASP A 398 -1.12 -37.78 12.06
CA ASP A 398 -1.01 -39.02 11.28
C ASP A 398 -0.37 -40.14 12.12
N ASN A 399 0.74 -39.86 12.82
CA ASN A 399 1.36 -40.84 13.72
C ASN A 399 0.46 -41.25 14.90
N LEU A 400 -0.37 -40.33 15.39
CA LEU A 400 -1.32 -40.63 16.45
C LEU A 400 -2.53 -41.44 15.97
N GLN A 401 -2.73 -41.60 14.65
CA GLN A 401 -3.78 -42.49 14.15
C GLN A 401 -3.49 -43.94 14.58
N GLY A 402 -4.44 -44.54 15.29
CA GLY A 402 -4.34 -45.92 15.76
C GLY A 402 -3.60 -46.10 17.10
N LYS A 403 -3.11 -45.04 17.74
CA LYS A 403 -2.61 -45.10 19.13
C LYS A 403 -3.75 -44.80 20.12
N SER A 404 -3.88 -45.61 21.17
CA SER A 404 -5.02 -45.56 22.13
C SER A 404 -4.62 -45.29 23.59
N CYS A 405 -3.35 -44.99 23.83
CA CYS A 405 -2.77 -44.70 25.14
C CYS A 405 -3.23 -43.37 25.77
N ALA A 406 -3.53 -42.36 24.95
CA ALA A 406 -4.05 -41.09 25.42
C ALA A 406 -5.50 -41.26 25.88
N THR A 407 -5.85 -40.53 26.94
CA THR A 407 -7.27 -40.35 27.28
C THR A 407 -7.86 -39.29 26.37
N GLU A 408 -8.94 -39.61 25.67
CA GLU A 408 -9.62 -38.67 24.78
C GLU A 408 -10.91 -38.16 25.42
N ASN A 409 -11.08 -36.84 25.48
CA ASN A 409 -12.31 -36.19 25.92
C ASN A 409 -12.78 -35.21 24.86
N SER A 410 -14.10 -35.07 24.66
CA SER A 410 -14.61 -34.03 23.77
C SER A 410 -14.23 -32.65 24.29
N THR A 411 -13.75 -31.79 23.41
CA THR A 411 -13.46 -30.38 23.75
C THR A 411 -14.73 -29.55 23.84
N GLY A 412 -15.80 -29.96 23.15
CA GLY A 412 -16.97 -29.11 22.89
C GLY A 412 -16.67 -27.94 21.95
N ASN A 413 -15.52 -27.96 21.27
CA ASN A 413 -15.09 -26.95 20.31
C ASN A 413 -15.04 -27.55 18.90
N THR A 414 -15.80 -27.00 17.97
CA THR A 414 -16.00 -27.51 16.61
C THR A 414 -14.91 -26.98 15.70
N PRO A 415 -14.19 -27.82 14.95
CA PRO A 415 -13.08 -27.33 14.15
C PRO A 415 -13.58 -26.42 13.01
N PRO A 416 -12.78 -25.46 12.56
CA PRO A 416 -13.23 -24.42 11.64
C PRO A 416 -13.43 -25.01 10.24
N GLU A 417 -14.32 -24.38 9.47
CA GLU A 417 -14.65 -24.78 8.09
C GLU A 417 -14.03 -23.83 7.08
N ILE A 418 -13.25 -24.39 6.15
CA ILE A 418 -12.63 -23.66 5.03
C ILE A 418 -13.39 -24.01 3.75
N PRO A 419 -14.00 -23.05 3.04
CA PRO A 419 -14.58 -23.27 1.71
C PRO A 419 -13.55 -23.80 0.70
N ASP A 420 -13.99 -24.23 -0.47
CA ASP A 420 -13.04 -24.63 -1.52
C ASP A 420 -12.24 -23.42 -2.01
N LEU A 421 -10.92 -23.59 -2.05
CA LEU A 421 -9.98 -22.59 -2.50
C LEU A 421 -9.60 -22.87 -3.96
N LYS A 422 -9.49 -21.79 -4.74
CA LYS A 422 -9.09 -21.86 -6.16
C LYS A 422 -7.57 -21.92 -6.28
N SER A 423 -7.06 -22.75 -7.19
CA SER A 423 -5.66 -22.71 -7.66
C SER A 423 -5.50 -21.69 -8.79
N TYR A 424 -4.33 -21.08 -8.89
CA TYR A 424 -4.07 -19.96 -9.80
C TYR A 424 -2.81 -20.16 -10.63
N THR A 425 -2.81 -19.62 -11.85
CA THR A 425 -1.59 -19.41 -12.64
C THR A 425 -1.21 -17.94 -12.58
N ILE A 426 0.00 -17.62 -12.12
CA ILE A 426 0.50 -16.25 -11.98
C ILE A 426 1.72 -16.01 -12.89
N PRO A 427 1.97 -14.77 -13.34
CA PRO A 427 3.21 -14.42 -14.05
C PRO A 427 4.46 -14.57 -13.16
N TYR A 428 5.61 -14.92 -13.75
CA TYR A 428 6.88 -14.90 -13.03
C TYR A 428 7.29 -13.47 -12.66
N GLY A 429 8.17 -13.33 -11.66
CA GLY A 429 8.77 -12.07 -11.26
C GLY A 429 7.76 -11.03 -10.73
N THR A 430 6.58 -11.48 -10.32
CA THR A 430 5.44 -10.61 -9.99
C THR A 430 4.96 -10.89 -8.57
N ALA A 431 4.65 -9.84 -7.82
CA ALA A 431 4.09 -9.95 -6.48
C ALA A 431 2.65 -10.46 -6.52
N TYR A 432 2.21 -11.10 -5.44
CA TYR A 432 0.86 -11.64 -5.34
C TYR A 432 0.29 -11.57 -3.93
N LEU A 433 -1.04 -11.59 -3.83
CA LEU A 433 -1.79 -11.60 -2.57
C LEU A 433 -2.57 -12.91 -2.46
N LEU A 434 -2.23 -13.72 -1.46
CA LEU A 434 -3.00 -14.91 -1.08
C LEU A 434 -4.17 -14.46 -0.20
N GLU A 435 -5.37 -14.98 -0.46
CA GLU A 435 -6.59 -14.63 0.28
C GLU A 435 -7.39 -15.89 0.56
N GLY A 436 -7.84 -16.04 1.80
CA GLY A 436 -8.71 -17.13 2.23
C GLY A 436 -9.81 -16.64 3.15
N THR A 437 -10.83 -17.47 3.36
CA THR A 437 -11.89 -17.25 4.35
C THR A 437 -12.17 -18.56 5.06
N ALA A 438 -12.69 -18.47 6.28
CA ALA A 438 -13.18 -19.61 7.04
C ALA A 438 -14.28 -19.15 7.98
N THR A 439 -15.10 -20.10 8.40
CA THR A 439 -16.18 -19.89 9.37
C THR A 439 -15.95 -20.77 10.58
N ASP A 440 -16.38 -20.28 11.74
CA ASP A 440 -16.40 -21.02 12.98
C ASP A 440 -17.85 -21.23 13.45
N ALA A 441 -18.19 -22.45 13.86
CA ALA A 441 -19.55 -22.78 14.28
C ALA A 441 -19.87 -22.29 15.70
N ASP A 442 -18.84 -22.14 16.53
CA ASP A 442 -18.95 -21.77 17.94
C ASP A 442 -18.86 -20.24 18.17
N GLY A 443 -18.44 -19.50 17.14
CA GLY A 443 -18.31 -18.04 17.15
C GLY A 443 -16.98 -17.56 17.70
N ASP A 444 -15.97 -18.43 17.77
CA ASP A 444 -14.64 -18.11 18.25
C ASP A 444 -13.85 -17.27 17.24
N ALA A 445 -12.90 -16.49 17.77
CA ALA A 445 -12.02 -15.67 16.94
C ALA A 445 -10.95 -16.56 16.28
N LEU A 446 -10.96 -16.60 14.96
CA LEU A 446 -10.02 -17.41 14.17
C LEU A 446 -8.70 -16.69 13.92
N LEU A 447 -7.61 -17.47 13.91
CA LEU A 447 -6.30 -17.03 13.45
C LEU A 447 -5.93 -17.77 12.16
N TYR A 448 -5.23 -17.07 11.28
CA TYR A 448 -4.93 -17.51 9.93
C TYR A 448 -3.43 -17.44 9.67
N THR A 449 -2.93 -18.38 8.87
CA THR A 449 -1.60 -18.26 8.25
C THR A 449 -1.58 -18.92 6.87
N TRP A 450 -0.73 -18.39 6.00
CA TRP A 450 -0.41 -18.96 4.70
C TRP A 450 1.02 -19.46 4.74
N GLU A 451 1.23 -20.76 4.53
CA GLU A 451 2.56 -21.41 4.59
C GLU A 451 2.86 -22.18 3.30
N GLU A 452 4.11 -22.19 2.85
CA GLU A 452 4.50 -23.03 1.72
C GLU A 452 4.63 -24.50 2.15
N SER A 453 4.26 -25.40 1.24
CA SER A 453 4.25 -26.87 1.43
C SER A 453 5.23 -27.57 0.49
N ASP A 454 6.20 -26.81 -0.02
CA ASP A 454 7.19 -27.24 -0.97
C ASP A 454 8.40 -27.84 -0.25
N ASN A 455 8.59 -29.15 -0.40
CA ASN A 455 9.74 -29.85 0.18
C ASN A 455 11.03 -29.55 -0.60
N TYR A 456 12.10 -29.20 0.10
CA TYR A 456 13.43 -29.03 -0.50
C TYR A 456 14.06 -30.40 -0.83
N THR A 457 14.48 -30.59 -2.08
CA THR A 457 14.95 -31.90 -2.58
C THR A 457 16.31 -31.85 -3.26
N GLU A 458 16.91 -30.66 -3.38
CA GLU A 458 18.19 -30.46 -4.07
C GLU A 458 19.39 -31.05 -3.30
N THR A 459 20.43 -31.42 -4.05
CA THR A 459 21.71 -31.93 -3.52
C THR A 459 22.76 -30.82 -3.51
N GLY A 460 23.58 -30.75 -2.46
CA GLY A 460 24.65 -29.74 -2.34
C GLY A 460 24.38 -28.75 -1.21
N ASN A 461 25.07 -27.61 -1.26
CA ASN A 461 24.86 -26.53 -0.28
C ASN A 461 23.48 -25.90 -0.49
N TYR A 462 22.77 -25.65 0.60
CA TYR A 462 21.50 -24.93 0.56
C TYR A 462 21.70 -23.51 0.02
N TYR A 463 20.72 -23.05 -0.75
CA TYR A 463 20.64 -21.67 -1.22
C TYR A 463 19.17 -21.24 -1.25
N PHE A 464 18.97 -19.93 -1.20
CA PHE A 464 17.66 -19.31 -1.36
C PHE A 464 17.76 -18.31 -2.52
N SER A 465 16.88 -18.40 -3.50
CA SER A 465 17.00 -17.64 -4.75
C SER A 465 15.65 -17.51 -5.46
N PRO A 466 15.43 -16.45 -6.24
CA PRO A 466 14.28 -16.37 -7.17
C PRO A 466 14.27 -17.48 -8.22
N THR A 467 15.35 -18.25 -8.36
CA THR A 467 15.49 -19.33 -9.34
C THR A 467 15.54 -20.72 -8.70
N ILE A 468 15.18 -20.84 -7.42
CA ILE A 468 15.21 -22.10 -6.67
C ILE A 468 14.19 -23.11 -7.24
N ARG A 469 14.61 -24.36 -7.43
CA ARG A 469 13.81 -25.38 -8.14
C ARG A 469 13.00 -26.28 -7.20
N SER A 470 13.32 -26.28 -5.91
CA SER A 470 12.58 -27.00 -4.87
C SER A 470 12.63 -26.25 -3.53
N GLY A 471 11.77 -26.61 -2.57
CA GLY A 471 11.74 -25.94 -1.26
C GLY A 471 11.00 -24.61 -1.27
N ALA A 472 10.77 -24.07 -0.08
CA ALA A 472 9.98 -22.87 0.10
C ALA A 472 10.66 -21.58 -0.37
N THR A 473 9.87 -20.68 -0.94
CA THR A 473 10.28 -19.33 -1.38
C THR A 473 9.87 -18.22 -0.41
N ALA A 474 9.16 -18.57 0.65
CA ALA A 474 8.73 -17.68 1.71
C ALA A 474 8.83 -18.38 3.06
N ARG A 475 9.37 -17.67 4.06
CA ARG A 475 9.37 -18.12 5.45
C ARG A 475 7.95 -18.32 5.98
N SER A 476 7.79 -19.17 6.98
CA SER A 476 6.53 -19.18 7.72
C SER A 476 6.39 -17.89 8.56
N MET A 477 5.14 -17.50 8.79
CA MET A 477 4.75 -16.32 9.54
C MET A 477 3.73 -16.71 10.59
N LYS A 478 3.91 -16.11 11.77
CA LYS A 478 3.05 -16.34 12.93
C LYS A 478 1.58 -16.12 12.54
N PRO A 479 0.65 -17.01 12.95
CA PRO A 479 -0.77 -16.80 12.65
C PRO A 479 -1.30 -15.49 13.24
N SER A 480 -2.25 -14.89 12.54
CA SER A 480 -2.83 -13.57 12.88
C SER A 480 -4.32 -13.51 12.51
N ALA A 481 -5.02 -12.43 12.88
CA ALA A 481 -6.40 -12.21 12.46
C ALA A 481 -6.55 -11.92 10.94
N GLN A 482 -5.45 -11.74 10.20
CA GLN A 482 -5.47 -11.46 8.77
C GLN A 482 -5.54 -12.75 7.95
N SER A 483 -6.63 -12.96 7.23
CA SER A 483 -6.83 -14.14 6.36
C SER A 483 -6.12 -14.04 5.00
N TYR A 484 -5.29 -13.01 4.81
CA TYR A 484 -4.56 -12.74 3.58
C TYR A 484 -3.07 -12.52 3.84
N ARG A 485 -2.24 -12.76 2.82
CA ARG A 485 -0.78 -12.57 2.89
C ARG A 485 -0.21 -12.11 1.55
N TYR A 486 0.54 -11.01 1.56
CA TYR A 486 1.31 -10.54 0.41
C TYR A 486 2.62 -11.32 0.28
N ILE A 487 3.00 -11.69 -0.96
CA ILE A 487 4.28 -12.32 -1.28
C ILE A 487 5.05 -11.51 -2.35
N PRO A 488 6.25 -11.00 -2.01
CA PRO A 488 6.74 -10.85 -0.62
C PRO A 488 5.82 -9.91 0.17
N ARG A 489 6.06 -9.80 1.47
CA ARG A 489 5.42 -8.85 2.38
C ARG A 489 5.28 -7.44 1.79
N LEU A 490 4.16 -6.78 2.10
CA LEU A 490 3.70 -5.56 1.43
C LEU A 490 4.74 -4.45 1.41
N GLU A 491 5.47 -4.25 2.51
CA GLU A 491 6.51 -3.21 2.59
C GLU A 491 7.61 -3.40 1.55
N ARG A 492 7.89 -4.65 1.14
CA ARG A 492 8.86 -4.94 0.07
C ARG A 492 8.28 -4.73 -1.31
N ILE A 493 7.00 -5.03 -1.51
CA ILE A 493 6.29 -4.76 -2.77
C ILE A 493 6.29 -3.25 -3.02
N VAL A 494 5.94 -2.47 -1.99
CA VAL A 494 5.96 -1.00 -2.02
C VAL A 494 7.39 -0.48 -2.22
N ALA A 495 8.41 -1.11 -1.64
CA ALA A 495 9.80 -0.75 -1.90
C ALA A 495 10.33 -1.23 -3.27
N GLY A 496 9.52 -1.91 -4.10
CA GLY A 496 9.96 -2.49 -5.38
C GLY A 496 10.96 -3.64 -5.25
N THR A 497 11.15 -4.19 -4.05
CA THR A 497 12.15 -5.23 -3.74
C THR A 497 11.52 -6.62 -3.71
N LEU A 498 11.09 -7.10 -4.88
CA LEU A 498 10.29 -8.34 -5.00
C LEU A 498 11.09 -9.64 -4.77
N THR A 499 12.40 -9.58 -5.00
CA THR A 499 13.28 -10.75 -4.98
C THR A 499 14.30 -10.70 -3.86
N GLN A 500 14.76 -11.87 -3.42
CA GLN A 500 15.85 -11.98 -2.46
C GLN A 500 16.68 -13.23 -2.74
N GLN A 501 18.01 -13.10 -2.61
CA GLN A 501 18.96 -14.20 -2.80
C GLN A 501 19.89 -14.28 -1.59
N ASN A 502 20.10 -15.51 -1.09
CA ASN A 502 20.96 -15.84 0.06
C ASN A 502 20.86 -14.82 1.22
N PRO A 503 19.64 -14.61 1.76
CA PRO A 503 19.39 -13.70 2.86
C PRO A 503 20.20 -14.07 4.12
N LYS A 504 20.36 -13.07 4.98
CA LYS A 504 20.97 -13.19 6.31
C LYS A 504 19.89 -13.23 7.39
N LYS A 505 20.30 -13.51 8.63
CA LYS A 505 19.41 -13.42 9.80
C LYS A 505 18.78 -12.03 9.92
N GLY A 506 17.45 -11.99 10.03
CA GLY A 506 16.66 -10.76 10.12
C GLY A 506 16.18 -10.20 8.78
N ASP A 507 16.64 -10.74 7.64
CA ASP A 507 16.09 -10.44 6.33
C ASP A 507 14.66 -11.00 6.18
N ALA A 508 14.02 -10.75 5.04
CA ALA A 508 12.68 -11.23 4.75
C ALA A 508 12.55 -12.72 4.57
N TRP A 509 13.51 -13.38 3.94
CA TRP A 509 13.38 -14.78 3.55
C TRP A 509 12.11 -15.03 2.73
N GLU A 510 11.82 -14.08 1.83
CA GLU A 510 10.68 -14.13 0.90
C GLU A 510 11.13 -13.61 -0.47
N THR A 511 10.79 -14.35 -1.52
CA THR A 511 11.08 -13.98 -2.90
C THR A 511 9.97 -14.43 -3.82
N VAL A 512 9.65 -13.62 -4.83
CA VAL A 512 8.94 -14.14 -6.02
C VAL A 512 9.89 -15.01 -6.85
N LEU A 513 9.33 -15.93 -7.64
CA LEU A 513 10.11 -16.76 -8.56
C LEU A 513 10.27 -16.09 -9.93
N ASN A 514 11.48 -16.19 -10.48
CA ASN A 514 11.84 -15.76 -11.83
C ASN A 514 11.90 -16.92 -12.84
N ILE A 515 11.37 -18.08 -12.45
CA ILE A 515 11.29 -19.28 -13.28
C ILE A 515 9.89 -19.88 -13.18
N GLY A 516 9.49 -20.63 -14.20
CA GLY A 516 8.26 -21.41 -14.14
C GLY A 516 8.37 -22.54 -13.12
N ARG A 517 7.43 -22.60 -12.17
CA ARG A 517 7.36 -23.61 -11.11
C ARG A 517 5.99 -23.56 -10.43
N THR A 518 5.46 -24.72 -10.05
CA THR A 518 4.28 -24.80 -9.17
C THR A 518 4.73 -24.68 -7.72
N LEU A 519 4.14 -23.72 -7.00
CA LEU A 519 4.23 -23.56 -5.56
C LEU A 519 2.96 -24.11 -4.91
N HIS A 520 3.08 -24.69 -3.73
CA HIS A 520 1.98 -25.26 -2.97
C HIS A 520 1.77 -24.44 -1.70
N TRP A 521 0.67 -23.70 -1.65
CA TRP A 521 0.37 -22.80 -0.54
C TRP A 521 -0.75 -23.38 0.33
N THR A 522 -0.49 -23.52 1.62
CA THR A 522 -1.44 -24.02 2.60
C THR A 522 -2.03 -22.86 3.39
N PHE A 523 -3.35 -22.71 3.32
CA PHE A 523 -4.13 -21.83 4.18
C PHE A 523 -4.52 -22.60 5.44
N MET A 524 -3.89 -22.27 6.55
CA MET A 524 -4.14 -22.86 7.86
C MET A 524 -4.95 -21.91 8.73
N VAL A 525 -5.97 -22.47 9.37
CA VAL A 525 -6.90 -21.78 10.26
C VAL A 525 -6.86 -22.44 11.62
N ILE A 526 -6.57 -21.64 12.64
CA ILE A 526 -6.53 -22.05 14.03
C ILE A 526 -7.77 -21.47 14.70
N ASP A 527 -8.61 -22.38 15.16
CA ASP A 527 -9.73 -22.12 16.02
C ASP A 527 -9.27 -22.36 17.46
N ARG A 528 -9.50 -21.36 18.31
CA ARG A 528 -9.10 -21.41 19.70
C ARG A 528 -10.27 -20.98 20.59
N PRO A 529 -10.72 -21.85 21.50
CA PRO A 529 -11.73 -21.48 22.47
C PRO A 529 -11.08 -20.56 23.49
N LEU A 530 -11.39 -19.27 23.41
CA LEU A 530 -10.70 -18.23 24.16
C LEU A 530 -10.91 -18.37 25.67
N ALA A 531 -9.85 -18.78 26.37
CA ALA A 531 -9.73 -18.79 27.83
C ALA A 531 -10.68 -19.72 28.58
N SER A 532 -10.82 -20.93 28.07
CA SER A 532 -11.32 -22.07 28.82
C SER A 532 -10.18 -23.07 29.05
N ASN A 533 -10.44 -24.11 29.83
CA ASN A 533 -9.55 -25.28 29.87
C ASN A 533 -9.73 -26.17 28.62
N GLN A 534 -10.46 -25.70 27.60
CA GLN A 534 -10.64 -26.41 26.34
C GLN A 534 -9.46 -26.13 25.42
N THR A 535 -9.15 -27.09 24.58
CA THR A 535 -8.08 -26.99 23.60
C THR A 535 -8.59 -26.54 22.23
N GLY A 536 -7.71 -25.96 21.43
CA GLY A 536 -8.01 -25.46 20.09
C GLY A 536 -7.97 -26.54 19.01
N ASN A 537 -8.49 -26.18 17.84
CA ASN A 537 -8.53 -26.99 16.64
C ASN A 537 -7.79 -26.30 15.49
N THR A 538 -7.32 -27.10 14.54
CA THR A 538 -6.71 -26.59 13.31
C THR A 538 -7.38 -27.24 12.11
N ALA A 539 -7.67 -26.43 11.09
CA ALA A 539 -8.00 -26.90 9.75
C ALA A 539 -7.04 -26.28 8.74
N TYR A 540 -6.76 -26.97 7.64
CA TYR A 540 -6.03 -26.35 6.53
C TYR A 540 -6.48 -26.89 5.17
N LYS A 541 -6.29 -26.08 4.12
CA LYS A 541 -6.40 -26.48 2.71
C LYS A 541 -5.19 -25.98 1.91
N THR A 542 -4.74 -26.78 0.95
CA THR A 542 -3.61 -26.46 0.08
C THR A 542 -4.09 -26.15 -1.34
N ILE A 543 -3.55 -25.08 -1.93
CA ILE A 543 -3.77 -24.70 -3.32
C ILE A 543 -2.46 -24.73 -4.11
N ASP A 544 -2.60 -24.83 -5.43
CA ASP A 544 -1.49 -24.68 -6.35
C ASP A 544 -1.43 -23.23 -6.85
N VAL A 545 -0.22 -22.65 -6.79
CA VAL A 545 0.11 -21.39 -7.44
C VAL A 545 1.16 -21.69 -8.50
N VAL A 546 0.70 -21.82 -9.74
CA VAL A 546 1.55 -22.13 -10.90
C VAL A 546 2.19 -20.84 -11.39
N VAL A 547 3.49 -20.67 -11.16
CA VAL A 547 4.25 -19.57 -11.75
C VAL A 547 4.52 -19.91 -13.22
N SER A 548 4.00 -19.10 -14.14
CA SER A 548 4.18 -19.26 -15.58
C SER A 548 5.48 -18.58 -16.04
N ALA A 549 6.26 -19.28 -16.86
CA ALA A 549 7.41 -18.70 -17.55
C ALA A 549 7.03 -17.91 -18.82
N ASP A 550 5.78 -18.03 -19.28
CA ASP A 550 5.30 -17.44 -20.56
C ASP A 550 4.64 -16.07 -20.38
N ALA A 551 4.45 -15.62 -19.14
CA ALA A 551 3.88 -14.34 -18.78
C ALA A 551 4.65 -13.68 -17.63
N GLY A 552 4.72 -12.35 -17.63
CA GLY A 552 5.42 -11.55 -16.63
C GLY A 552 6.77 -10.96 -17.08
N PRO A 553 7.36 -10.09 -16.25
CA PRO A 553 6.80 -9.59 -14.98
C PRO A 553 5.72 -8.52 -15.21
N PHE A 554 4.62 -8.62 -14.45
CA PHE A 554 3.57 -7.58 -14.42
C PHE A 554 4.02 -6.44 -13.51
N LYS A 555 4.06 -5.22 -14.05
CA LYS A 555 4.62 -4.04 -13.35
C LYS A 555 3.85 -2.78 -13.69
N VAL A 556 3.76 -1.86 -12.73
CA VAL A 556 3.28 -0.50 -13.00
C VAL A 556 4.39 0.28 -13.71
N SER A 557 4.05 0.95 -14.81
CA SER A 557 5.02 1.69 -15.67
C SER A 557 4.85 3.20 -15.59
N SER A 558 3.79 3.69 -14.96
CA SER A 558 3.51 5.12 -14.71
C SER A 558 3.83 5.51 -13.27
N HIS A 559 3.95 6.82 -13.01
CA HIS A 559 4.24 7.36 -11.67
C HIS A 559 5.44 6.68 -11.01
N THR A 560 6.55 6.57 -11.77
CA THR A 560 7.81 5.99 -11.29
C THR A 560 8.61 6.95 -10.43
N GLU A 561 8.41 8.25 -10.64
CA GLU A 561 8.96 9.35 -9.85
C GLU A 561 7.84 10.06 -9.07
N GLN A 562 8.21 10.97 -8.17
CA GLN A 562 7.24 11.77 -7.42
C GLN A 562 6.30 12.53 -8.37
N SER A 563 5.00 12.50 -8.09
CA SER A 563 3.99 13.21 -8.87
C SER A 563 2.96 13.89 -7.97
N THR A 564 2.31 14.93 -8.49
CA THR A 564 1.23 15.65 -7.80
C THR A 564 -0.07 15.46 -8.56
N TRP A 565 -1.12 15.08 -7.86
CA TRP A 565 -2.49 14.92 -8.36
C TRP A 565 -3.37 15.95 -7.67
N TYR A 566 -4.26 16.55 -8.46
CA TYR A 566 -5.25 17.51 -7.98
C TYR A 566 -6.62 16.84 -7.87
N VAL A 567 -7.40 17.16 -6.84
CA VAL A 567 -8.77 16.64 -6.71
C VAL A 567 -9.59 17.02 -7.96
N GLY A 568 -10.39 16.08 -8.46
CA GLY A 568 -11.17 16.23 -9.70
C GLY A 568 -10.36 15.99 -10.99
N GLN A 569 -9.02 16.13 -10.96
CA GLN A 569 -8.15 15.88 -12.10
C GLN A 569 -8.34 14.45 -12.63
N LYS A 570 -8.32 14.31 -13.95
CA LYS A 570 -8.18 13.01 -14.61
C LYS A 570 -6.71 12.64 -14.75
N VAL A 571 -6.31 11.49 -14.20
CA VAL A 571 -4.93 11.01 -14.25
C VAL A 571 -4.87 9.69 -15.02
N SER A 572 -3.85 9.57 -15.87
CA SER A 572 -3.61 8.36 -16.67
C SER A 572 -2.67 7.42 -15.92
N LEU A 573 -3.12 6.19 -15.70
CA LEU A 573 -2.36 5.12 -15.08
C LEU A 573 -1.99 4.09 -16.14
N GLN A 574 -0.75 3.62 -16.11
CA GLN A 574 -0.22 2.62 -17.05
C GLN A 574 0.53 1.50 -16.33
N TRP A 575 0.43 0.29 -16.88
CA TRP A 575 1.14 -0.92 -16.45
C TRP A 575 1.51 -1.80 -17.64
N ASP A 576 2.53 -2.63 -17.47
CA ASP A 576 2.90 -3.67 -18.42
C ASP A 576 2.01 -4.89 -18.24
N VAL A 577 1.17 -5.18 -19.22
CA VAL A 577 0.28 -6.35 -19.22
C VAL A 577 1.07 -7.66 -19.20
N ALA A 578 2.25 -7.69 -19.83
CA ALA A 578 3.18 -8.82 -19.82
C ALA A 578 2.53 -10.20 -20.09
N ASN A 579 1.64 -10.28 -21.08
CA ASN A 579 0.85 -11.47 -21.45
C ASN A 579 -0.04 -12.07 -20.33
N THR A 580 -0.29 -11.33 -19.25
CA THR A 580 -1.15 -11.80 -18.14
C THR A 580 -2.63 -11.90 -18.55
N ASP A 581 -3.04 -11.17 -19.58
CA ASP A 581 -4.36 -11.22 -20.21
C ASP A 581 -4.58 -12.47 -21.08
N LYS A 582 -3.52 -13.23 -21.38
CA LYS A 582 -3.55 -14.40 -22.26
C LYS A 582 -3.30 -15.69 -21.50
N ALA A 583 -3.57 -16.83 -22.15
CA ALA A 583 -3.20 -18.12 -21.62
C ALA A 583 -1.68 -18.22 -21.40
N PRO A 584 -1.21 -18.81 -20.28
CA PRO A 584 -1.99 -19.59 -19.31
C PRO A 584 -2.56 -18.80 -18.11
N VAL A 585 -2.30 -17.48 -18.00
CA VAL A 585 -2.72 -16.66 -16.84
C VAL A 585 -4.19 -16.22 -16.93
N ASN A 586 -4.64 -15.80 -18.11
CA ASN A 586 -6.04 -15.45 -18.43
C ASN A 586 -6.70 -14.44 -17.46
N ALA A 587 -5.96 -13.42 -17.00
CA ALA A 587 -6.52 -12.37 -16.16
C ALA A 587 -7.04 -11.21 -17.02
N GLU A 588 -8.34 -11.23 -17.30
CA GLU A 588 -8.98 -10.24 -18.17
C GLU A 588 -9.24 -8.89 -17.49
N LYS A 589 -9.32 -8.87 -16.14
CA LYS A 589 -9.72 -7.70 -15.36
C LYS A 589 -8.77 -7.37 -14.22
N VAL A 590 -8.61 -6.07 -13.99
CA VAL A 590 -7.86 -5.49 -12.87
C VAL A 590 -8.71 -4.47 -12.11
N LYS A 591 -8.30 -4.21 -10.88
CA LYS A 591 -8.76 -3.09 -10.06
C LYS A 591 -7.59 -2.21 -9.65
N ILE A 592 -7.91 -0.95 -9.38
CA ILE A 592 -6.97 0.05 -8.86
C ILE A 592 -7.31 0.33 -7.41
N LEU A 593 -6.35 0.06 -6.53
CA LEU A 593 -6.41 0.42 -5.12
C LEU A 593 -5.46 1.58 -4.84
N PHE A 594 -5.75 2.38 -3.84
CA PHE A 594 -4.93 3.51 -3.43
C PHE A 594 -4.66 3.48 -1.92
N SER A 595 -3.45 3.91 -1.58
CA SER A 595 -2.92 4.06 -0.24
C SER A 595 -2.70 5.54 0.04
N THR A 596 -3.19 6.01 1.17
CA THR A 596 -2.95 7.36 1.71
C THR A 596 -1.84 7.38 2.77
N ASP A 597 -1.26 6.21 3.08
CA ASP A 597 -0.34 5.98 4.21
C ASP A 597 1.03 5.43 3.78
N GLY A 598 1.50 5.80 2.58
CA GLY A 598 2.84 5.42 2.09
C GLY A 598 2.93 3.99 1.55
N GLY A 599 1.80 3.30 1.40
CA GLY A 599 1.71 1.89 1.02
C GLY A 599 1.60 0.93 2.20
N ALA A 600 1.39 1.42 3.43
CA ALA A 600 1.18 0.56 4.58
C ALA A 600 -0.17 -0.20 4.48
N THR A 601 -1.20 0.45 3.93
CA THR A 601 -2.49 -0.17 3.59
C THR A 601 -3.03 0.36 2.26
N PHE A 602 -3.80 -0.45 1.54
CA PHE A 602 -4.48 -0.09 0.29
C PHE A 602 -6.00 -0.10 0.48
N SER A 603 -6.48 0.82 1.30
CA SER A 603 -7.85 0.87 1.82
C SER A 603 -8.87 1.53 0.88
N HIS A 604 -8.42 2.25 -0.15
CA HIS A 604 -9.31 2.96 -1.08
C HIS A 604 -9.38 2.22 -2.42
N THR A 605 -10.59 1.96 -2.92
CA THR A 605 -10.80 1.43 -4.28
C THR A 605 -11.10 2.58 -5.23
N LEU A 606 -10.25 2.79 -6.24
CA LEU A 606 -10.45 3.85 -7.24
C LEU A 606 -11.26 3.37 -8.44
N ALA A 607 -11.07 2.12 -8.85
CA ALA A 607 -11.77 1.51 -9.97
C ALA A 607 -11.73 -0.02 -9.89
N THR A 608 -12.79 -0.67 -10.39
CA THR A 608 -12.95 -2.14 -10.46
C THR A 608 -13.41 -2.56 -11.85
N GLY A 609 -13.21 -3.82 -12.21
CA GLY A 609 -13.66 -4.39 -13.48
C GLY A 609 -13.00 -3.79 -14.73
N LEU A 610 -11.82 -3.17 -14.59
CA LEU A 610 -11.10 -2.56 -15.71
C LEU A 610 -10.48 -3.65 -16.59
N PRO A 611 -10.48 -3.50 -17.93
CA PRO A 611 -9.78 -4.45 -18.79
C PRO A 611 -8.28 -4.43 -18.51
N ASN A 612 -7.65 -5.60 -18.49
CA ASN A 612 -6.20 -5.75 -18.35
C ASN A 612 -5.48 -5.44 -19.67
N ASN A 613 -5.54 -4.18 -20.11
CA ASN A 613 -5.00 -3.72 -21.39
C ASN A 613 -3.84 -2.71 -21.26
N GLY A 614 -3.33 -2.52 -20.03
CA GLY A 614 -2.13 -1.74 -19.74
C GLY A 614 -2.38 -0.26 -19.44
N LYS A 615 -3.64 0.20 -19.42
CA LYS A 615 -3.97 1.59 -19.12
C LYS A 615 -5.34 1.78 -18.48
N ALA A 616 -5.44 2.81 -17.65
CA ALA A 616 -6.69 3.31 -17.10
C ALA A 616 -6.64 4.84 -16.96
N GLU A 617 -7.80 5.47 -16.92
CA GLU A 617 -7.95 6.87 -16.52
C GLU A 617 -8.85 6.89 -15.29
N ILE A 618 -8.43 7.60 -14.25
CA ILE A 618 -9.23 7.79 -13.02
C ILE A 618 -9.40 9.28 -12.75
N SER A 619 -10.57 9.66 -12.23
CA SER A 619 -10.78 10.99 -11.66
C SER A 619 -10.39 10.93 -10.17
N VAL A 620 -9.54 11.86 -9.73
CA VAL A 620 -8.96 11.89 -8.38
C VAL A 620 -10.04 12.30 -7.37
N PRO A 621 -10.47 11.42 -6.45
CA PRO A 621 -11.48 11.77 -5.47
C PRO A 621 -10.90 12.58 -4.30
N ASP A 622 -11.70 13.46 -3.72
CA ASP A 622 -11.36 14.26 -2.54
C ASP A 622 -10.87 13.40 -1.36
N ALA A 623 -11.48 12.22 -1.19
CA ALA A 623 -11.23 11.31 -0.06
C ALA A 623 -9.81 10.69 -0.01
N ILE A 624 -8.96 10.89 -1.04
CA ILE A 624 -7.60 10.32 -1.08
C ILE A 624 -6.47 11.36 -0.94
N LYS A 625 -6.78 12.58 -0.49
CA LYS A 625 -5.76 13.60 -0.17
C LYS A 625 -4.67 13.05 0.74
N THR A 626 -3.41 13.25 0.36
CA THR A 626 -2.24 12.72 1.09
C THR A 626 -0.94 13.34 0.58
N GLN A 627 0.11 13.29 1.38
CA GLN A 627 1.49 13.63 0.97
C GLN A 627 2.32 12.39 0.62
N GLN A 628 1.76 11.18 0.82
CA GLN A 628 2.48 9.91 0.73
C GLN A 628 1.69 8.83 -0.04
N GLY A 629 1.08 9.21 -1.16
CA GLY A 629 0.18 8.35 -1.91
C GLY A 629 0.88 7.26 -2.71
N ARG A 630 0.27 6.08 -2.80
CA ARG A 630 0.68 4.95 -3.66
C ARG A 630 -0.54 4.28 -4.25
N PHE A 631 -0.47 3.79 -5.50
CA PHE A 631 -1.53 2.97 -6.08
C PHE A 631 -1.04 1.57 -6.45
N MET A 632 -1.97 0.62 -6.38
CA MET A 632 -1.78 -0.78 -6.70
C MET A 632 -2.72 -1.17 -7.84
N VAL A 633 -2.17 -1.83 -8.85
CA VAL A 633 -2.95 -2.56 -9.86
C VAL A 633 -3.00 -4.01 -9.42
N LYS A 634 -4.20 -4.52 -9.11
CA LYS A 634 -4.42 -5.91 -8.68
C LYS A 634 -5.35 -6.63 -9.64
N ALA A 635 -5.04 -7.85 -10.04
CA ALA A 635 -5.96 -8.68 -10.80
C ALA A 635 -7.21 -9.02 -9.96
N GLU A 636 -8.41 -8.96 -10.54
CA GLU A 636 -9.64 -9.25 -9.80
C GLU A 636 -9.93 -10.76 -9.66
N GLU A 637 -9.56 -11.54 -10.67
CA GLU A 637 -9.84 -12.99 -10.73
C GLU A 637 -8.57 -13.85 -10.58
N ASN A 638 -7.47 -13.21 -10.18
CA ASN A 638 -6.14 -13.79 -10.01
C ASN A 638 -5.40 -13.14 -8.82
N LEU A 639 -4.28 -13.71 -8.39
CA LEU A 639 -3.56 -13.30 -7.17
C LEU A 639 -2.57 -12.15 -7.40
N PHE A 640 -2.09 -11.97 -8.62
CA PHE A 640 -0.96 -11.07 -8.90
C PHE A 640 -1.33 -9.59 -8.82
N LEU A 641 -0.33 -8.77 -8.50
CA LEU A 641 -0.46 -7.34 -8.34
C LEU A 641 0.87 -6.62 -8.56
N ALA A 642 0.80 -5.30 -8.76
CA ALA A 642 1.97 -4.41 -8.81
C ALA A 642 1.63 -3.05 -8.19
N VAL A 643 2.63 -2.40 -7.60
CA VAL A 643 2.51 -1.06 -6.98
C VAL A 643 3.40 -0.08 -7.74
N ASN A 644 2.92 1.15 -7.95
CA ASN A 644 3.71 2.21 -8.59
C ASN A 644 4.95 2.56 -7.76
N ALA A 645 6.05 3.03 -8.35
CA ALA A 645 7.30 3.27 -7.61
C ALA A 645 7.34 4.64 -6.89
N GLY A 646 6.90 5.69 -7.56
CA GLY A 646 7.01 7.07 -7.11
C GLY A 646 5.97 7.45 -6.06
N ASN A 647 6.29 8.46 -5.25
CA ASN A 647 5.34 9.03 -4.30
C ASN A 647 4.28 9.89 -5.00
N ILE A 648 3.03 9.86 -4.53
CA ILE A 648 1.94 10.66 -5.08
C ILE A 648 1.44 11.64 -4.03
N ILE A 649 1.58 12.93 -4.30
CA ILE A 649 0.98 13.99 -3.48
C ILE A 649 -0.40 14.27 -4.05
N VAL A 650 -1.45 14.15 -3.25
CA VAL A 650 -2.81 14.50 -3.63
C VAL A 650 -3.26 15.71 -2.82
N LYS A 651 -3.59 16.81 -3.50
CA LYS A 651 -4.04 18.07 -2.89
C LYS A 651 -5.20 18.70 -3.66
N GLU A 652 -5.82 19.71 -3.08
CA GLU A 652 -6.78 20.55 -3.80
C GLU A 652 -6.08 21.35 -4.89
N ASP A 653 -6.85 21.66 -5.92
CA ASP A 653 -6.52 22.67 -6.91
C ASP A 653 -7.04 24.00 -6.33
N ASP A 654 -6.16 24.80 -5.73
CA ASP A 654 -6.56 26.07 -5.14
C ASP A 654 -6.99 27.04 -6.25
N ASP A 655 -8.06 27.78 -6.04
CA ASP A 655 -8.53 28.89 -6.87
C ASP A 655 -8.49 30.13 -5.94
N VAL A 656 -7.42 30.91 -6.07
CA VAL A 656 -7.05 31.93 -5.07
C VAL A 656 -7.95 33.17 -5.18
N ASP A 657 -8.39 33.51 -6.39
CA ASP A 657 -9.24 34.67 -6.66
C ASP A 657 -10.72 34.32 -6.92
N ASN A 658 -11.06 33.03 -6.98
CA ASN A 658 -12.41 32.47 -7.12
C ASN A 658 -13.08 32.82 -8.46
N ASP A 659 -12.31 32.85 -9.54
CA ASP A 659 -12.81 33.15 -10.88
C ASP A 659 -13.32 31.90 -11.64
N GLY A 660 -13.08 30.71 -11.07
CA GLY A 660 -13.49 29.42 -11.62
C GLY A 660 -12.39 28.68 -12.39
N ILE A 661 -11.21 29.29 -12.55
CA ILE A 661 -10.01 28.67 -13.11
C ILE A 661 -9.06 28.33 -11.96
N PRO A 662 -8.68 27.05 -11.79
CA PRO A 662 -7.72 26.70 -10.75
C PRO A 662 -6.36 27.36 -11.00
N SER A 663 -5.72 27.86 -9.94
CA SER A 663 -4.49 28.70 -9.98
C SER A 663 -3.33 28.13 -10.80
N ARG A 664 -3.30 26.81 -11.05
CA ARG A 664 -2.26 26.16 -11.89
C ARG A 664 -2.51 26.27 -13.40
N MET A 665 -3.74 26.57 -13.79
CA MET A 665 -4.20 26.76 -15.18
C MET A 665 -4.58 28.21 -15.44
N ASP A 666 -4.37 29.06 -14.44
CA ASP A 666 -4.75 30.46 -14.44
C ASP A 666 -3.55 31.32 -14.84
N ASN A 667 -3.68 32.11 -15.91
CA ASN A 667 -2.68 33.07 -16.33
C ASN A 667 -2.65 34.35 -15.46
N CYS A 668 -3.64 34.54 -14.57
CA CYS A 668 -3.62 35.53 -13.50
C CYS A 668 -4.02 34.96 -12.13
N PRO A 669 -3.18 34.12 -11.48
CA PRO A 669 -3.51 33.34 -10.27
C PRO A 669 -4.00 34.10 -9.02
N THR A 670 -4.06 35.43 -9.05
CA THR A 670 -4.50 36.25 -7.91
C THR A 670 -5.47 37.36 -8.32
N VAL A 671 -5.83 37.45 -9.60
CA VAL A 671 -6.69 38.47 -10.18
C VAL A 671 -7.67 37.80 -11.14
N ALA A 672 -8.94 37.72 -10.72
CA ALA A 672 -9.97 37.01 -11.46
C ALA A 672 -10.10 37.44 -12.93
N ASN A 673 -9.88 36.50 -13.86
CA ASN A 673 -10.09 36.63 -15.30
C ASN A 673 -10.61 35.31 -15.91
N PRO A 674 -11.92 35.02 -15.77
CA PRO A 674 -12.50 33.76 -16.24
C PRO A 674 -12.37 33.50 -17.75
N ASP A 675 -12.04 34.51 -18.55
CA ASP A 675 -11.82 34.43 -20.00
C ASP A 675 -10.39 34.09 -20.39
N GLN A 676 -9.42 34.21 -19.48
CA GLN A 676 -8.00 33.89 -19.68
C GLN A 676 -7.42 34.59 -20.92
N ALA A 677 -7.78 35.85 -21.12
CA ALA A 677 -7.21 36.68 -22.19
C ALA A 677 -5.70 36.88 -21.97
N ASP A 678 -4.94 36.84 -23.06
CA ASP A 678 -3.47 36.86 -23.13
C ASP A 678 -3.08 37.31 -24.56
N ALA A 679 -2.97 38.63 -24.77
CA ALA A 679 -2.85 39.21 -26.11
C ALA A 679 -1.50 38.92 -26.76
N ASP A 680 -0.40 38.86 -25.98
CA ASP A 680 0.95 38.61 -26.48
C ASP A 680 1.39 37.13 -26.41
N ASN A 681 0.61 36.28 -25.71
CA ASN A 681 0.84 34.84 -25.50
C ASN A 681 2.10 34.51 -24.69
N ASP A 682 2.50 35.39 -23.76
CA ASP A 682 3.62 35.14 -22.86
C ASP A 682 3.26 34.24 -21.65
N GLY A 683 1.96 34.04 -21.41
CA GLY A 683 1.39 33.22 -20.35
C GLY A 683 1.02 33.98 -19.07
N VAL A 684 1.16 35.31 -19.06
CA VAL A 684 0.56 36.25 -18.10
C VAL A 684 -0.75 36.76 -18.71
N GLY A 685 -1.81 36.82 -17.91
CA GLY A 685 -3.09 37.30 -18.44
C GLY A 685 -3.17 38.82 -18.52
N ASP A 686 -3.92 39.31 -19.49
CA ASP A 686 -4.15 40.73 -19.79
C ASP A 686 -4.44 41.60 -18.55
N VAL A 687 -5.18 41.08 -17.58
CA VAL A 687 -5.58 41.82 -16.37
C VAL A 687 -4.49 41.96 -15.32
N CYS A 688 -3.45 41.12 -15.39
CA CYS A 688 -2.33 41.09 -14.46
C CYS A 688 -0.97 41.30 -15.13
N ASP A 689 -0.99 41.62 -16.43
CA ASP A 689 0.16 42.10 -17.18
C ASP A 689 0.29 43.63 -17.06
N ASP A 690 1.52 44.10 -16.92
CA ASP A 690 1.85 45.53 -16.95
C ASP A 690 2.08 46.03 -18.40
N ASP A 691 2.26 45.13 -19.38
CA ASP A 691 2.50 45.35 -20.82
C ASP A 691 1.80 44.24 -21.61
N MET A 692 0.48 44.37 -21.80
CA MET A 692 -0.38 43.24 -22.19
C MET A 692 -0.22 42.83 -23.66
N ASP A 693 0.36 43.66 -24.52
CA ASP A 693 0.62 43.34 -25.93
C ASP A 693 2.10 43.09 -26.27
N GLY A 694 2.98 43.20 -25.26
CA GLY A 694 4.38 42.83 -25.33
C GLY A 694 5.24 43.73 -26.22
N ASP A 695 4.83 44.98 -26.47
CA ASP A 695 5.55 45.91 -27.32
C ASP A 695 6.69 46.67 -26.60
N GLY A 696 6.72 46.59 -25.27
CA GLY A 696 7.72 47.22 -24.41
C GLY A 696 7.29 48.57 -23.81
N ILE A 697 6.06 49.01 -24.04
CA ILE A 697 5.43 50.17 -23.43
C ILE A 697 4.42 49.68 -22.38
N LEU A 698 4.52 50.19 -21.15
CA LEU A 698 3.59 49.79 -20.10
C LEU A 698 2.16 50.25 -20.45
N ASN A 699 1.16 49.44 -20.13
CA ASN A 699 -0.27 49.68 -20.37
C ASN A 699 -0.75 51.09 -19.95
N VAL A 700 -0.14 51.68 -18.92
CA VAL A 700 -0.47 53.03 -18.40
C VAL A 700 0.11 54.18 -19.22
N LEU A 701 1.02 53.88 -20.13
CA LEU A 701 1.68 54.81 -21.05
C LEU A 701 1.37 54.49 -22.51
N ASP A 702 0.62 53.42 -22.76
CA ASP A 702 0.34 52.87 -24.07
C ASP A 702 -1.00 53.42 -24.62
N ASN A 703 -0.97 54.00 -25.82
CA ASN A 703 -2.15 54.45 -26.53
C ASN A 703 -2.88 53.32 -27.31
N CYS A 704 -2.29 52.12 -27.40
CA CYS A 704 -2.93 50.90 -27.87
C CYS A 704 -2.62 49.68 -26.98
N PRO A 705 -3.09 49.63 -25.73
CA PRO A 705 -2.68 48.60 -24.77
C PRO A 705 -2.79 47.16 -25.27
N THR A 706 -3.75 46.84 -26.14
CA THR A 706 -3.96 45.46 -26.64
C THR A 706 -3.41 45.20 -28.04
N VAL A 707 -2.72 46.16 -28.67
CA VAL A 707 -2.26 46.06 -30.07
C VAL A 707 -0.88 46.70 -30.21
N SER A 708 0.12 45.83 -30.27
CA SER A 708 1.54 46.21 -30.28
C SER A 708 1.87 47.34 -31.25
N ASN A 709 2.34 48.47 -30.70
CA ASN A 709 2.65 49.68 -31.46
C ASN A 709 3.78 50.52 -30.83
N THR A 710 5.00 49.98 -30.85
CA THR A 710 6.20 50.59 -30.23
C THR A 710 6.50 52.08 -30.56
N THR A 711 5.91 52.62 -31.63
CA THR A 711 6.04 54.03 -32.02
C THR A 711 5.08 54.98 -31.33
N GLN A 712 3.99 54.47 -30.73
CA GLN A 712 2.96 55.24 -30.04
C GLN A 712 2.45 56.41 -30.90
N GLN A 713 2.23 56.12 -32.19
CA GLN A 713 1.74 57.11 -33.15
C GLN A 713 0.25 57.34 -32.88
N ASP A 714 -0.16 58.60 -32.89
CA ASP A 714 -1.51 59.09 -32.60
C ASP A 714 -1.69 60.35 -33.46
N THR A 715 -2.33 60.16 -34.62
CA THR A 715 -2.38 61.16 -35.70
C THR A 715 -3.31 62.32 -35.35
N ASP A 716 -4.44 62.05 -34.71
CA ASP A 716 -5.44 63.07 -34.35
C ASP A 716 -5.30 63.60 -32.89
N ASN A 717 -4.47 62.94 -32.07
CA ASN A 717 -4.18 63.24 -30.67
C ASN A 717 -5.39 63.06 -29.73
N ASP A 718 -6.29 62.12 -30.02
CA ASP A 718 -7.41 61.78 -29.14
C ASP A 718 -7.02 60.84 -27.97
N GLY A 719 -5.81 60.27 -28.04
CA GLY A 719 -5.24 59.35 -27.05
C GLY A 719 -5.39 57.86 -27.39
N ILE A 720 -5.97 57.53 -28.54
CA ILE A 720 -6.00 56.20 -29.14
C ILE A 720 -4.89 56.17 -30.21
N GLY A 721 -4.06 55.14 -30.21
CA GLY A 721 -2.98 55.05 -31.20
C GLY A 721 -3.48 54.59 -32.57
N ASP A 722 -2.80 55.02 -33.63
CA ASP A 722 -3.14 54.69 -35.02
C ASP A 722 -3.30 53.17 -35.27
N ALA A 723 -2.61 52.34 -34.48
CA ALA A 723 -2.67 50.88 -34.59
C ALA A 723 -4.00 50.26 -34.13
N CYS A 724 -4.71 50.92 -33.22
CA CYS A 724 -5.96 50.49 -32.63
C CYS A 724 -7.13 51.49 -32.83
N ASP A 725 -6.87 52.57 -33.54
CA ASP A 725 -7.86 53.56 -33.93
C ASP A 725 -8.60 53.14 -35.22
N ASN A 726 -9.91 53.32 -35.22
CA ASN A 726 -10.77 53.05 -36.36
C ASN A 726 -11.09 54.31 -37.18
N ASP A 727 -10.64 55.48 -36.75
CA ASP A 727 -10.74 56.80 -37.39
C ASP A 727 -9.43 57.57 -37.12
N ILE A 728 -8.34 57.12 -37.75
CA ILE A 728 -6.94 57.49 -37.42
C ILE A 728 -6.70 59.01 -37.42
N ASP A 729 -7.39 59.75 -38.28
CA ASP A 729 -7.20 61.19 -38.41
C ASP A 729 -8.32 62.03 -37.80
N GLY A 730 -9.35 61.40 -37.22
CA GLY A 730 -10.42 62.03 -36.47
C GLY A 730 -11.37 62.89 -37.31
N ASP A 731 -11.47 62.63 -38.62
CA ASP A 731 -12.31 63.41 -39.53
C ASP A 731 -13.80 63.02 -39.50
N GLY A 732 -14.12 61.90 -38.84
CA GLY A 732 -15.47 61.38 -38.66
C GLY A 732 -15.86 60.28 -39.64
N PHE A 733 -14.94 59.82 -40.48
CA PHE A 733 -15.09 58.65 -41.34
C PHE A 733 -14.20 57.51 -40.85
N LEU A 734 -14.75 56.30 -40.82
CA LEU A 734 -13.95 55.13 -40.44
C LEU A 734 -12.87 54.87 -41.50
N ASN A 735 -11.69 54.40 -41.10
CA ASN A 735 -10.54 54.13 -42.00
C ASN A 735 -10.91 53.36 -43.29
N ASP A 736 -11.86 52.41 -43.21
CA ASP A 736 -12.32 51.59 -44.35
C ASP A 736 -13.29 52.33 -45.31
N GLN A 737 -13.79 53.50 -44.90
CA GLN A 737 -14.75 54.35 -45.60
C GLN A 737 -14.19 55.73 -45.94
N ASP A 738 -12.97 56.01 -45.49
CA ASP A 738 -12.26 57.27 -45.64
C ASP A 738 -11.37 57.21 -46.89
N ASN A 739 -11.48 58.21 -47.76
CA ASN A 739 -10.63 58.33 -48.94
C ASN A 739 -9.25 58.94 -48.64
N CYS A 740 -9.01 59.43 -47.42
CA CYS A 740 -7.71 59.80 -46.89
C CYS A 740 -7.50 59.34 -45.43
N PRO A 741 -7.37 58.03 -45.14
CA PRO A 741 -7.36 57.47 -43.78
C PRO A 741 -6.28 57.95 -42.79
N ASN A 742 -5.41 58.87 -43.17
CA ASN A 742 -4.35 59.43 -42.31
C ASN A 742 -4.25 60.96 -42.44
N VAL A 743 -5.18 61.61 -43.14
CA VAL A 743 -5.12 63.05 -43.45
C VAL A 743 -6.51 63.65 -43.34
N TYR A 744 -6.77 64.26 -42.19
CA TYR A 744 -8.05 64.88 -41.82
C TYR A 744 -8.71 65.63 -42.98
N ASN A 745 -9.82 65.08 -43.50
CA ASN A 745 -10.56 65.65 -44.63
C ASN A 745 -12.08 65.37 -44.52
N PRO A 746 -12.78 66.00 -43.55
CA PRO A 746 -14.18 65.68 -43.22
C PRO A 746 -15.20 65.97 -44.35
N ASP A 747 -14.77 66.60 -45.45
CA ASP A 747 -15.60 66.80 -46.64
C ASP A 747 -15.50 65.64 -47.66
N GLN A 748 -14.53 64.74 -47.47
CA GLN A 748 -14.28 63.56 -48.31
C GLN A 748 -14.27 63.94 -49.80
N ALA A 749 -13.70 65.10 -50.11
CA ALA A 749 -13.59 65.58 -51.48
C ALA A 749 -12.70 64.63 -52.27
N ASP A 750 -13.15 64.27 -53.47
CA ASP A 750 -12.46 63.40 -54.43
C ASP A 750 -12.83 63.93 -55.83
N LEU A 751 -11.99 64.81 -56.35
CA LEU A 751 -12.29 65.57 -57.56
C LEU A 751 -12.24 64.67 -58.79
N ASP A 752 -11.40 63.65 -58.86
CA ASP A 752 -11.26 62.78 -60.02
C ASP A 752 -12.04 61.45 -59.95
N ASP A 753 -12.63 61.15 -58.78
CA ASP A 753 -13.32 59.90 -58.42
C ASP A 753 -12.42 58.64 -58.49
N ASP A 754 -11.11 58.75 -58.21
CA ASP A 754 -10.20 57.59 -58.19
C ASP A 754 -10.20 56.81 -56.86
N GLY A 755 -10.83 57.39 -55.82
CA GLY A 755 -10.94 56.82 -54.47
C GLY A 755 -9.88 57.31 -53.49
N ILE A 756 -8.98 58.20 -53.90
CA ILE A 756 -8.03 58.93 -53.06
C ILE A 756 -8.59 60.35 -52.88
N GLY A 757 -8.70 60.84 -51.65
CA GLY A 757 -9.26 62.15 -51.41
C GLY A 757 -8.31 63.29 -51.79
N ASP A 758 -8.89 64.44 -52.14
CA ASP A 758 -8.16 65.65 -52.57
C ASP A 758 -7.07 66.08 -51.57
N ALA A 759 -7.24 65.75 -50.29
CA ALA A 759 -6.31 66.11 -49.22
C ALA A 759 -5.02 65.27 -49.19
N CYS A 760 -5.08 64.04 -49.70
CA CYS A 760 -3.97 63.07 -49.70
C CYS A 760 -3.59 62.59 -51.11
N ASP A 761 -4.22 63.15 -52.14
CA ASP A 761 -3.89 62.90 -53.54
C ASP A 761 -2.74 63.79 -54.03
N ASP A 762 -1.79 63.18 -54.75
CA ASP A 762 -0.65 63.86 -55.37
C ASP A 762 -1.00 64.43 -56.77
N ASP A 763 -2.17 64.09 -57.34
CA ASP A 763 -2.69 64.49 -58.65
C ASP A 763 -4.22 64.72 -58.61
N VAL A 764 -4.66 65.75 -57.89
CA VAL A 764 -6.06 65.96 -57.45
C VAL A 764 -7.08 66.03 -58.59
N ASP A 765 -6.68 66.42 -59.81
CA ASP A 765 -7.59 66.45 -60.95
C ASP A 765 -7.42 65.29 -61.94
N GLY A 766 -6.48 64.38 -61.69
CA GLY A 766 -6.22 63.18 -62.48
C GLY A 766 -5.82 63.47 -63.92
N ASP A 767 -5.21 64.63 -64.21
CA ASP A 767 -4.77 64.99 -65.56
C ASP A 767 -3.39 64.39 -65.92
N GLY A 768 -2.70 63.80 -64.94
CA GLY A 768 -1.39 63.16 -65.06
C GLY A 768 -0.21 64.10 -64.77
N ILE A 769 -0.45 65.31 -64.27
CA ILE A 769 0.56 66.28 -63.85
C ILE A 769 0.47 66.42 -62.32
N PRO A 770 1.50 66.01 -61.55
CA PRO A 770 1.46 66.11 -60.10
C PRO A 770 1.16 67.54 -59.62
N ASN A 771 0.38 67.68 -58.55
CA ASN A 771 -0.07 68.96 -57.96
C ASN A 771 1.06 70.00 -57.79
N ALA A 772 2.26 69.55 -57.42
CA ALA A 772 3.42 70.42 -57.24
C ALA A 772 3.94 71.07 -58.54
N GLN A 773 3.54 70.53 -59.69
CA GLN A 773 3.95 70.92 -61.04
C GLN A 773 2.78 71.47 -61.87
N ASP A 774 1.54 71.32 -61.40
CA ASP A 774 0.35 71.87 -62.01
C ASP A 774 -0.13 73.16 -61.30
N PRO A 775 -0.05 74.33 -61.97
CA PRO A 775 -0.59 75.57 -61.43
C PRO A 775 -2.11 75.73 -61.65
N GLN A 776 -2.82 74.80 -62.30
CA GLN A 776 -4.23 74.93 -62.69
C GLN A 776 -5.05 73.65 -62.50
N VAL A 777 -5.65 73.50 -61.31
CA VAL A 777 -6.63 72.43 -61.03
C VAL A 777 -7.81 72.47 -62.02
N ASP A 778 -7.92 71.42 -62.82
CA ASP A 778 -8.89 71.23 -63.88
C ASP A 778 -10.14 70.48 -63.37
N TYR A 779 -11.09 71.25 -62.86
CA TYR A 779 -12.41 70.76 -62.42
C TYR A 779 -13.23 70.00 -63.48
N VAL A 780 -12.88 70.16 -64.76
CA VAL A 780 -13.44 69.45 -65.91
C VAL A 780 -12.33 69.21 -66.93
N LEU A 781 -12.28 68.01 -67.50
CA LEU A 781 -11.34 67.70 -68.57
C LEU A 781 -12.03 67.92 -69.92
N ILE A 782 -11.57 68.94 -70.64
CA ILE A 782 -12.17 69.34 -71.91
C ILE A 782 -11.33 68.78 -73.06
N SER A 783 -11.93 67.92 -73.89
CA SER A 783 -11.24 67.44 -75.09
C SER A 783 -11.04 68.57 -76.11
N ASN A 784 -9.85 68.63 -76.70
CA ASN A 784 -9.52 69.57 -77.79
C ASN A 784 -9.88 69.00 -79.17
N ALA A 785 -10.26 67.71 -79.23
CA ALA A 785 -10.55 66.97 -80.44
C ALA A 785 -11.93 66.29 -80.34
N PHE A 786 -12.69 66.38 -81.42
CA PHE A 786 -14.04 65.80 -81.49
C PHE A 786 -14.20 65.06 -82.83
N THR A 787 -14.56 63.77 -82.77
CA THR A 787 -14.64 62.91 -83.95
C THR A 787 -16.00 62.20 -84.13
N PRO A 788 -17.08 62.92 -84.46
CA PRO A 788 -18.42 62.33 -84.57
C PRO A 788 -18.64 61.59 -85.89
N ASN A 789 -18.08 60.39 -86.02
CA ASN A 789 -18.09 59.59 -87.25
C ASN A 789 -19.25 58.55 -87.31
N GLY A 790 -20.02 58.41 -86.23
CA GLY A 790 -21.15 57.49 -86.10
C GLY A 790 -20.77 56.06 -85.72
N ASP A 791 -19.54 55.81 -85.22
CA ASP A 791 -19.06 54.48 -84.83
C ASP A 791 -19.40 54.09 -83.36
N GLY A 792 -20.00 55.01 -82.60
CA GLY A 792 -20.38 54.83 -81.21
C GLY A 792 -19.30 55.24 -80.20
N VAL A 793 -18.11 55.68 -80.63
CA VAL A 793 -16.98 56.08 -79.78
C VAL A 793 -16.66 57.55 -80.02
N ASN A 794 -16.69 58.39 -78.98
CA ASN A 794 -16.47 59.85 -79.09
C ASN A 794 -17.39 60.55 -80.11
N ASP A 795 -18.57 59.98 -80.35
CA ASP A 795 -19.60 60.52 -81.24
C ASP A 795 -20.31 61.76 -80.70
N THR A 796 -20.04 62.09 -79.43
CA THR A 796 -20.46 63.32 -78.81
C THR A 796 -19.24 64.08 -78.30
N TYR A 797 -19.36 65.40 -78.22
CA TYR A 797 -18.27 66.21 -77.71
C TYR A 797 -18.18 66.03 -76.19
N VAL A 798 -17.22 65.23 -75.75
CA VAL A 798 -17.06 64.88 -74.34
C VAL A 798 -16.26 65.96 -73.61
N ILE A 799 -16.87 66.50 -72.56
CA ILE A 799 -16.23 67.21 -71.48
C ILE A 799 -16.41 66.31 -70.25
N ALA A 800 -15.33 65.71 -69.76
CA ALA A 800 -15.40 64.86 -68.59
C ALA A 800 -15.75 65.70 -67.36
N ARG A 801 -16.56 65.13 -66.45
CA ARG A 801 -17.07 65.77 -65.23
C ARG A 801 -18.03 66.94 -65.47
N ALA A 802 -18.39 67.28 -66.72
CA ALA A 802 -19.35 68.36 -66.98
C ALA A 802 -20.72 68.11 -66.32
N GLU A 803 -21.13 66.85 -66.25
CA GLU A 803 -22.35 66.38 -65.60
C GLU A 803 -22.42 66.68 -64.10
N ARG A 804 -21.28 66.84 -63.40
CA ARG A 804 -21.23 67.23 -61.98
C ARG A 804 -21.75 68.67 -61.76
N TYR A 805 -21.76 69.48 -62.82
CA TYR A 805 -22.11 70.90 -62.76
C TYR A 805 -23.42 71.18 -63.51
N PRO A 806 -24.61 71.07 -62.88
CA PRO A 806 -25.90 71.15 -63.58
C PRO A 806 -26.18 72.51 -64.22
N ASN A 807 -25.54 73.58 -63.74
CA ASN A 807 -25.68 74.94 -64.27
C ASN A 807 -24.67 75.28 -65.37
N ASN A 808 -23.85 74.32 -65.80
CA ASN A 808 -22.82 74.57 -66.79
C ASN A 808 -23.41 75.09 -68.11
N THR A 809 -22.61 75.79 -68.89
CA THR A 809 -23.00 76.21 -70.24
C THR A 809 -21.91 75.89 -71.23
N LEU A 810 -22.29 75.31 -72.37
CA LEU A 810 -21.41 75.14 -73.52
C LEU A 810 -21.93 76.01 -74.67
N TYR A 811 -21.06 76.84 -75.24
CA TYR A 811 -21.30 77.55 -76.48
C TYR A 811 -20.24 77.16 -77.52
N ILE A 812 -20.67 76.79 -78.71
CA ILE A 812 -19.78 76.48 -79.83
C ILE A 812 -19.96 77.54 -80.91
N PHE A 813 -18.87 78.17 -81.33
CA PHE A 813 -18.84 79.17 -82.38
C PHE A 813 -18.00 78.69 -83.57
N ASN A 814 -18.40 79.03 -84.78
CA ASN A 814 -17.53 78.86 -85.95
C ASN A 814 -16.42 79.92 -85.97
N THR A 815 -15.47 79.81 -86.90
CA THR A 815 -14.34 80.75 -87.04
C THR A 815 -14.75 82.19 -87.38
N LEU A 816 -16.00 82.42 -87.79
CA LEU A 816 -16.56 83.76 -88.04
C LEU A 816 -17.25 84.35 -86.80
N GLY A 817 -17.22 83.65 -85.65
CA GLY A 817 -17.86 84.07 -84.41
C GLY A 817 -19.37 83.84 -84.36
N GLN A 818 -19.94 83.05 -85.27
CA GLN A 818 -21.36 82.72 -85.28
C GLN A 818 -21.64 81.52 -84.38
N LEU A 819 -22.69 81.61 -83.55
CA LEU A 819 -23.11 80.52 -82.67
C LEU A 819 -23.65 79.34 -83.49
N VAL A 820 -23.12 78.16 -83.20
CA VAL A 820 -23.39 76.89 -83.90
C VAL A 820 -24.21 75.96 -83.00
N TYR A 821 -23.86 75.93 -81.72
CA TYR A 821 -24.53 75.12 -80.71
C TYR A 821 -24.46 75.84 -79.36
N SER A 822 -25.51 75.70 -78.56
CA SER A 822 -25.51 76.13 -77.17
C SER A 822 -26.30 75.16 -76.30
N ALA A 823 -25.78 74.85 -75.12
CA ALA A 823 -26.48 74.08 -74.13
C ALA A 823 -26.31 74.70 -72.74
N HIS A 824 -27.38 74.63 -71.94
CA HIS A 824 -27.33 74.81 -70.50
C HIS A 824 -27.51 73.45 -69.84
N GLY A 825 -26.69 73.14 -68.84
CA GLY A 825 -26.55 71.78 -68.28
C GLY A 825 -26.06 70.80 -69.35
N TYR A 826 -24.92 71.10 -69.98
CA TYR A 826 -24.27 70.18 -70.92
C TYR A 826 -23.87 68.89 -70.22
N LYS A 827 -24.22 67.77 -70.83
CA LYS A 827 -24.07 66.37 -70.41
C LYS A 827 -23.58 65.52 -71.58
N ASN A 828 -22.59 66.05 -72.31
CA ASN A 828 -21.96 65.35 -73.43
C ASN A 828 -22.95 64.90 -74.51
N GLN A 829 -23.97 65.72 -74.80
CA GLN A 829 -25.06 65.37 -75.71
C GLN A 829 -24.91 65.95 -77.12
N TRP A 830 -23.88 66.76 -77.39
CA TRP A 830 -23.72 67.37 -78.70
C TRP A 830 -22.99 66.41 -79.67
N ASP A 831 -23.68 66.04 -80.74
CA ASP A 831 -23.24 65.08 -81.76
C ASP A 831 -22.69 65.75 -83.04
N GLY A 832 -22.24 67.00 -82.92
CA GLY A 832 -21.69 67.75 -84.06
C GLY A 832 -22.74 68.31 -85.02
N LYS A 833 -24.03 68.30 -84.65
CA LYS A 833 -25.10 68.87 -85.49
C LYS A 833 -25.49 70.30 -85.08
N LYS A 834 -25.95 71.08 -86.05
CA LYS A 834 -26.66 72.35 -85.83
C LYS A 834 -28.08 72.10 -85.34
N SER A 835 -28.78 73.16 -84.94
CA SER A 835 -30.20 73.10 -84.56
C SER A 835 -31.14 72.58 -85.65
N ASP A 836 -30.74 72.60 -86.92
CA ASP A 836 -31.50 72.05 -88.06
C ASP A 836 -31.23 70.56 -88.33
N GLY A 837 -30.39 69.92 -87.51
CA GLY A 837 -30.03 68.50 -87.63
C GLY A 837 -28.92 68.21 -88.63
N THR A 838 -28.34 69.22 -89.29
CA THR A 838 -27.22 69.03 -90.22
C THR A 838 -25.87 69.02 -89.49
N LEU A 839 -24.94 68.19 -89.95
CA LEU A 839 -23.56 68.16 -89.45
C LEU A 839 -22.87 69.51 -89.71
N VAL A 840 -22.13 69.99 -88.73
CA VAL A 840 -21.27 71.17 -88.91
C VAL A 840 -20.09 70.81 -89.83
N PRO A 841 -19.57 71.69 -90.69
CA PRO A 841 -18.42 71.35 -91.52
C PRO A 841 -17.19 70.94 -90.69
N GLN A 842 -16.35 70.06 -91.23
CA GLN A 842 -15.03 69.77 -90.66
C GLN A 842 -14.21 71.06 -90.51
N GLY A 843 -13.51 71.22 -89.39
CA GLY A 843 -12.66 72.37 -89.15
C GLY A 843 -12.58 72.79 -87.68
N SER A 844 -11.99 73.96 -87.44
CA SER A 844 -11.81 74.52 -86.10
C SER A 844 -13.04 75.30 -85.64
N TYR A 845 -13.41 75.12 -84.38
CA TYR A 845 -14.47 75.85 -83.69
C TYR A 845 -13.94 76.39 -82.37
N VAL A 846 -14.54 77.48 -81.90
CA VAL A 846 -14.27 78.01 -80.55
C VAL A 846 -15.33 77.45 -79.63
N ALA A 847 -14.90 76.68 -78.63
CA ALA A 847 -15.76 76.26 -77.53
C ALA A 847 -15.56 77.21 -76.34
N ILE A 848 -16.66 77.70 -75.79
CA ILE A 848 -16.69 78.42 -74.51
C ILE A 848 -17.51 77.58 -73.56
N PHE A 849 -16.85 77.01 -72.56
CA PHE A 849 -17.48 76.24 -71.50
C PHE A 849 -17.39 77.01 -70.18
N SER A 850 -18.47 77.06 -69.42
CA SER A 850 -18.47 77.60 -68.06
C SER A 850 -19.12 76.59 -67.15
N ILE A 851 -18.46 76.21 -66.05
CA ILE A 851 -18.96 75.20 -65.10
C ILE A 851 -20.24 75.65 -64.38
N ASP A 852 -20.41 76.94 -64.12
CA ASP A 852 -21.56 77.49 -63.38
C ASP A 852 -22.43 78.46 -64.21
N GLY A 853 -22.10 78.61 -65.49
CA GLY A 853 -22.75 79.56 -66.41
C GLY A 853 -22.34 81.01 -66.18
N SER A 854 -21.41 81.29 -65.26
CA SER A 854 -20.88 82.62 -65.02
C SER A 854 -19.75 82.98 -65.99
N GLU A 855 -19.54 84.29 -66.17
CA GLU A 855 -18.39 84.81 -66.92
C GLU A 855 -17.06 84.61 -66.19
N LYS A 856 -17.09 84.39 -64.88
CA LYS A 856 -15.88 84.26 -64.04
C LYS A 856 -15.18 82.92 -64.25
N ASN A 857 -15.96 81.85 -64.45
CA ASN A 857 -15.47 80.47 -64.53
C ASN A 857 -15.56 79.91 -65.95
N LYS A 858 -15.44 80.77 -66.96
CA LYS A 858 -15.45 80.36 -68.37
C LYS A 858 -14.04 79.96 -68.84
N LYS A 859 -13.93 78.80 -69.46
CA LYS A 859 -12.79 78.37 -70.26
C LYS A 859 -13.12 78.52 -71.74
N GLN A 860 -12.27 79.23 -72.46
CA GLN A 860 -12.35 79.34 -73.91
C GLN A 860 -11.21 78.52 -74.53
N LEU A 861 -11.56 77.64 -75.44
CA LEU A 861 -10.60 76.77 -76.11
C LEU A 861 -10.97 76.56 -77.58
N TRP A 862 -10.02 76.01 -78.32
CA TRP A 862 -10.22 75.60 -79.70
C TRP A 862 -10.50 74.11 -79.74
N ILE A 863 -11.57 73.73 -80.43
CA ILE A 863 -11.89 72.34 -80.74
C ILE A 863 -11.70 72.11 -82.23
N TYR A 864 -11.11 70.99 -82.59
CA TYR A 864 -11.05 70.54 -83.97
C TYR A 864 -12.03 69.40 -84.21
N ILE A 865 -12.95 69.60 -85.15
CA ILE A 865 -13.96 68.61 -85.51
C ILE A 865 -13.51 67.89 -86.77
N ASN A 866 -13.43 66.56 -86.69
CA ASN A 866 -13.10 65.68 -87.79
C ASN A 866 -14.16 64.58 -87.91
N TYR A 867 -14.52 64.15 -89.13
CA TYR A 867 -15.52 63.11 -89.36
C TYR A 867 -14.87 61.82 -89.83
#